data_AF-A0A8C2B3U9-F1
#
_entry.id   AF-A0A8C2B3U9-F1
#
_cell.length_a   1.000
_cell.length_b   1.000
_cell.length_c   1.000
_cell.angle_alpha   90.00
_cell.angle_beta   90.00
_cell.angle_gamma   90.00
#
_symmetry.space_group_name_H-M   'P 1'
#
loop_
_entity.id
_entity.type
_entity.pdbx_description
1 polymer ?
#
loop_
_entity_poly.entity_id
_entity_poly.type
_entity_poly.pdbx_seq_one_letter_code
_entity_poly.pdbx_strand_id
1 'polypeptide(L)'
;MRPGIERRKQKKQQQACRVSDRQKPSRPVVKDQSNITPCCRPEGKMSLFGKLFGSSGKGGKSPSPQEAIQRLRETEEMLSKKQEFLEKKIDQELVTAKRNGTKNKRAALQALKRKKRYEKQLAQIDGTLSTIEFQREALENAHTNTEVIKNMGFAAKAMKAAHDNMDIDKVDDLMQDITEQQELAQEISDAISKPVGFGEEFDEDELLAELEELEQEELDKNLLEIGDNVPLPNVPSTSLPARPADISLAEWGRKAIDIAENEMPGLMKMRELYGQTRPLKGARIAGCLHMTLQTAVLIETLTALGAEVQWSSCNIFSTQDHAAAAIAKSGVPVYAWKGETDEEYVWCIEQTIYFKDGQPLNMILDDGGDLTNLVHQKYPKLLAGIKGVSEETTTGVHNLYKMLKKGELKVPAINVNDSVTKSKFDNLYGCRESLIDGIKRATDVMIAGKVAVVAGYGDVGKGCVQALRGFGARVIVTEIDPINALQAAMEGYEVTTMEEACKEGNIFVTTTGCEDIILGRHFEQMKDDSIVCNIGHFDCEIDMKWLNEHAAEKINIKPQVDRYRMKSGRHIIVLAEGRLVNLGCAMGHPSFVMSNSFTNQVLAQIELWTNTSKYPLGVYFLPKKLDEEVAAAHLDKLGVKLTKLTEKQAKYLGLPRDGPFKADHYRY
;
A
#
# COMPACT_ATOMS: atom_id res chain seq x y z
N MET A 1 17.60 -46.83 -16.60
CA MET A 1 18.03 -48.24 -16.75
C MET A 1 18.39 -48.50 -18.22
N ARG A 2 19.04 -49.64 -18.56
CA ARG A 2 19.30 -50.10 -19.96
C ARG A 2 18.04 -50.79 -20.55
N PRO A 3 17.93 -51.17 -21.85
CA PRO A 3 18.93 -51.30 -22.95
C PRO A 3 18.58 -50.51 -24.24
N GLY A 4 19.26 -50.61 -25.40
CA GLY A 4 20.57 -51.18 -25.76
C GLY A 4 20.65 -51.76 -27.20
N ILE A 5 21.80 -51.58 -27.90
CA ILE A 5 22.15 -52.14 -29.25
C ILE A 5 21.38 -51.44 -30.40
N GLU A 6 21.99 -50.90 -31.48
CA GLU A 6 22.77 -51.54 -32.57
C GLU A 6 23.97 -50.71 -33.14
N ARG A 7 24.69 -51.27 -34.13
CA ARG A 7 25.83 -50.65 -34.85
C ARG A 7 25.55 -50.48 -36.36
N ARG A 8 25.96 -49.36 -36.96
CA ARG A 8 26.42 -49.29 -38.37
C ARG A 8 27.66 -48.40 -38.54
N LYS A 9 28.33 -48.48 -39.69
CA LYS A 9 29.75 -48.06 -39.91
C LYS A 9 29.92 -47.09 -41.07
N GLN A 10 30.90 -46.16 -40.94
CA GLN A 10 31.68 -45.52 -42.03
C GLN A 10 30.90 -44.53 -42.95
N LYS A 11 31.51 -43.57 -43.67
CA LYS A 11 32.93 -43.21 -43.96
C LYS A 11 33.05 -41.75 -44.50
N LYS A 12 34.17 -41.06 -44.23
CA LYS A 12 34.79 -39.93 -45.00
C LYS A 12 33.98 -38.60 -45.18
N GLN A 13 34.52 -37.39 -44.99
CA GLN A 13 35.66 -36.66 -45.64
C GLN A 13 35.40 -36.28 -47.12
N GLN A 14 35.81 -35.13 -47.69
CA GLN A 14 36.19 -33.77 -47.21
C GLN A 14 36.52 -32.88 -48.44
N GLN A 15 36.16 -31.58 -48.44
CA GLN A 15 37.00 -30.42 -48.86
C GLN A 15 37.52 -30.22 -50.33
N ALA A 16 37.09 -29.11 -50.98
CA ALA A 16 37.79 -28.27 -52.01
C ALA A 16 37.03 -26.90 -52.10
N CYS A 17 37.59 -25.67 -52.29
CA CYS A 17 38.59 -25.07 -53.20
C CYS A 17 38.11 -24.87 -54.67
N ARG A 18 38.31 -23.73 -55.38
CA ARG A 18 38.83 -22.35 -55.09
C ARG A 18 38.68 -21.45 -56.37
N VAL A 19 38.60 -20.10 -56.27
CA VAL A 19 39.03 -19.07 -57.30
C VAL A 19 38.18 -18.99 -58.62
N SER A 20 37.92 -17.90 -59.39
CA SER A 20 37.99 -16.39 -59.36
C SER A 20 37.02 -15.85 -60.49
N ASP A 21 37.01 -14.67 -61.15
CA ASP A 21 37.83 -13.42 -61.32
C ASP A 21 36.97 -12.29 -62.00
N ARG A 22 37.44 -11.01 -62.01
CA ARG A 22 37.04 -9.83 -62.87
C ARG A 22 35.60 -9.24 -62.75
N GLN A 23 35.28 -7.97 -63.09
CA GLN A 23 36.03 -6.83 -63.71
C GLN A 23 35.48 -5.42 -63.27
N LYS A 24 36.09 -4.30 -63.71
CA LYS A 24 35.71 -2.88 -63.44
C LYS A 24 35.60 -2.01 -64.72
N PRO A 25 34.85 -0.89 -64.69
CA PRO A 25 35.42 0.49 -64.68
C PRO A 25 34.78 1.36 -63.52
N SER A 26 34.57 2.69 -63.46
CA SER A 26 34.84 3.93 -64.29
C SER A 26 34.79 5.22 -63.40
N ARG A 27 35.15 6.41 -63.95
CA ARG A 27 34.94 7.81 -63.44
C ARG A 27 34.98 8.79 -64.66
N PRO A 28 34.36 10.00 -64.69
CA PRO A 28 34.77 11.27 -63.99
C PRO A 28 33.59 12.06 -63.34
N VAL A 29 33.67 13.07 -62.45
CA VAL A 29 34.47 14.32 -62.23
C VAL A 29 34.00 15.58 -63.02
N VAL A 30 33.41 16.58 -62.33
CA VAL A 30 33.45 18.08 -62.48
C VAL A 30 32.66 18.71 -61.28
N LYS A 31 32.66 20.04 -61.01
CA LYS A 31 33.62 20.90 -60.26
C LYS A 31 33.00 22.31 -60.02
N ASP A 32 33.28 22.93 -58.85
CA ASP A 32 33.19 24.37 -58.50
C ASP A 32 31.86 25.20 -58.52
N GLN A 33 31.66 25.94 -57.39
CA GLN A 33 31.22 27.35 -57.19
C GLN A 33 29.97 27.95 -57.89
N SER A 34 29.04 28.54 -57.10
CA SER A 34 28.97 30.00 -56.86
C SER A 34 27.87 30.43 -55.85
N ASN A 35 27.98 31.65 -55.28
CA ASN A 35 26.94 32.31 -54.47
C ASN A 35 25.77 32.85 -55.34
N ILE A 36 24.70 33.35 -54.67
CA ILE A 36 23.88 34.56 -54.96
C ILE A 36 22.35 34.32 -54.73
N THR A 37 21.83 34.90 -53.65
CA THR A 37 20.43 35.40 -53.51
C THR A 37 20.31 36.75 -54.27
N PRO A 38 19.12 37.21 -54.76
CA PRO A 38 17.91 37.34 -53.93
C PRO A 38 16.52 37.43 -54.62
N CYS A 39 15.50 37.66 -53.78
CA CYS A 39 14.33 38.54 -53.97
C CYS A 39 13.20 38.30 -55.01
N CYS A 40 11.98 38.34 -54.46
CA CYS A 40 10.76 39.02 -54.96
C CYS A 40 10.01 38.49 -56.20
N ARG A 41 8.70 38.24 -56.02
CA ARG A 41 7.61 39.18 -56.41
C ARG A 41 6.30 38.90 -55.63
N PRO A 42 5.29 39.80 -55.62
CA PRO A 42 4.55 40.07 -54.37
C PRO A 42 3.01 40.07 -54.46
N GLU A 43 2.40 40.19 -53.28
CA GLU A 43 1.13 40.87 -52.93
C GLU A 43 -0.16 40.66 -53.74
N GLY A 44 -1.18 40.14 -53.03
CA GLY A 44 -2.59 40.51 -53.20
C GLY A 44 -3.21 40.83 -51.84
N LYS A 45 -3.56 42.10 -51.60
CA LYS A 45 -4.34 42.58 -50.43
C LYS A 45 -5.85 42.60 -50.81
N MET A 46 -6.87 42.68 -49.95
CA MET A 46 -7.07 43.19 -48.58
C MET A 46 -8.05 42.24 -47.84
N SER A 47 -7.98 41.96 -46.53
CA SER A 47 -7.96 42.81 -45.32
C SER A 47 -9.32 43.46 -44.97
N LEU A 48 -10.00 42.93 -43.95
CA LEU A 48 -10.79 43.73 -43.00
C LEU A 48 -11.07 43.02 -41.66
N PHE A 49 -10.12 43.03 -40.71
CA PHE A 49 -10.43 43.03 -39.26
C PHE A 49 -9.17 43.43 -38.47
N GLY A 50 -9.18 44.61 -37.87
CA GLY A 50 -8.03 45.15 -37.14
C GLY A 50 -8.44 45.94 -35.92
N LYS A 51 -8.40 45.28 -34.75
CA LYS A 51 -8.38 45.84 -33.37
C LYS A 51 -8.59 44.69 -32.36
N LEU A 52 -7.51 44.03 -31.88
CA LEU A 52 -7.45 43.47 -30.51
C LEU A 52 -6.05 42.98 -30.05
N PHE A 53 -4.94 43.58 -30.50
CA PHE A 53 -3.61 43.25 -29.96
C PHE A 53 -2.94 44.48 -29.35
N GLY A 54 -2.88 44.50 -28.01
CA GLY A 54 -2.18 45.51 -27.24
C GLY A 54 -0.74 45.10 -26.94
N SER A 55 0.22 45.94 -27.36
CA SER A 55 1.54 46.16 -26.75
C SER A 55 2.07 45.08 -25.79
N SER A 56 2.96 44.20 -26.29
CA SER A 56 3.73 43.28 -25.45
C SER A 56 4.64 44.04 -24.47
N GLY A 57 4.37 43.89 -23.17
CA GLY A 57 5.13 44.50 -22.08
C GLY A 57 6.54 43.90 -21.91
N LYS A 58 7.50 44.75 -21.55
CA LYS A 58 8.93 44.38 -21.44
C LYS A 58 9.20 43.32 -20.35
N GLY A 59 10.01 42.33 -20.73
CA GLY A 59 10.76 41.38 -19.91
C GLY A 59 10.64 41.46 -18.38
N GLY A 60 9.88 40.51 -17.82
CA GLY A 60 10.22 39.93 -16.51
C GLY A 60 11.23 38.79 -16.69
N LYS A 61 12.05 38.52 -15.68
CA LYS A 61 12.78 37.24 -15.59
C LYS A 61 11.79 36.13 -15.26
N SER A 62 12.07 34.89 -15.66
CA SER A 62 11.47 33.72 -15.02
C SER A 62 11.76 33.76 -13.50
N PRO A 63 10.82 33.35 -12.64
CA PRO A 63 11.06 33.27 -11.20
C PRO A 63 12.16 32.25 -10.93
N SER A 64 13.04 32.53 -9.99
CA SER A 64 13.99 31.54 -9.48
C SER A 64 13.24 30.36 -8.84
N PRO A 65 13.83 29.15 -8.76
CA PRO A 65 13.19 28.01 -8.10
C PRO A 65 12.70 28.32 -6.68
N GLN A 66 13.44 29.14 -5.93
CA GLN A 66 13.05 29.59 -4.59
C GLN A 66 11.81 30.50 -4.60
N GLU A 67 11.70 31.42 -5.57
CA GLU A 67 10.51 32.26 -5.74
C GLU A 67 9.28 31.44 -6.20
N ALA A 68 9.49 30.39 -7.00
CA ALA A 68 8.43 29.45 -7.39
C ALA A 68 7.93 28.62 -6.19
N ILE A 69 8.84 28.02 -5.42
CA ILE A 69 8.53 27.28 -4.18
C ILE A 69 7.77 28.17 -3.18
N GLN A 70 8.20 29.42 -3.01
CA GLN A 70 7.54 30.36 -2.09
C GLN A 70 6.08 30.67 -2.52
N ARG A 71 5.82 30.88 -3.81
CA ARG A 71 4.46 31.11 -4.33
C ARG A 71 3.54 29.89 -4.18
N LEU A 72 4.07 28.68 -4.33
CA LEU A 72 3.31 27.46 -4.08
C LEU A 72 2.89 27.37 -2.61
N ARG A 73 3.81 27.64 -1.68
CA ARG A 73 3.55 27.68 -0.22
C ARG A 73 2.52 28.76 0.16
N GLU A 74 2.55 29.94 -0.47
CA GLU A 74 1.55 31.00 -0.27
C GLU A 74 0.15 30.60 -0.79
N THR A 75 0.09 29.82 -1.89
CA THR A 75 -1.16 29.30 -2.45
C THR A 75 -1.73 28.17 -1.61
N GLU A 76 -0.88 27.29 -1.12
CA GLU A 76 -1.17 26.23 -0.14
C GLU A 76 -1.79 26.81 1.15
N GLU A 77 -1.15 27.81 1.76
CA GLU A 77 -1.66 28.47 2.98
C GLU A 77 -3.04 29.13 2.75
N MET A 78 -3.30 29.67 1.56
CA MET A 78 -4.60 30.22 1.19
C MET A 78 -5.68 29.11 1.07
N LEU A 79 -5.33 27.98 0.46
CA LEU A 79 -6.24 26.85 0.28
C LEU A 79 -6.56 26.13 1.60
N SER A 80 -5.58 25.92 2.49
CA SER A 80 -5.82 25.35 3.82
C SER A 80 -6.74 26.23 4.68
N LYS A 81 -6.62 27.56 4.60
CA LYS A 81 -7.57 28.49 5.26
C LYS A 81 -9.00 28.38 4.70
N LYS A 82 -9.13 28.03 3.41
CA LYS A 82 -10.43 27.79 2.74
C LYS A 82 -11.00 26.42 3.12
N GLN A 83 -10.15 25.40 3.26
CA GLN A 83 -10.48 24.07 3.78
C GLN A 83 -11.07 24.17 5.19
N GLU A 84 -10.35 24.79 6.14
CA GLU A 84 -10.83 25.07 7.51
C GLU A 84 -12.19 25.78 7.55
N PHE A 85 -12.44 26.71 6.61
CA PHE A 85 -13.70 27.43 6.53
C PHE A 85 -14.86 26.53 6.06
N LEU A 86 -14.62 25.65 5.09
CA LEU A 86 -15.61 24.69 4.60
C LEU A 86 -15.94 23.62 5.65
N GLU A 87 -14.94 23.09 6.37
CA GLU A 87 -15.15 22.16 7.49
C GLU A 87 -16.07 22.78 8.56
N LYS A 88 -15.76 24.02 8.98
CA LYS A 88 -16.60 24.79 9.92
C LYS A 88 -18.01 25.07 9.38
N LYS A 89 -18.22 25.05 8.05
CA LYS A 89 -19.54 25.15 7.41
C LYS A 89 -20.27 23.80 7.36
N ILE A 90 -19.57 22.71 7.09
CA ILE A 90 -20.09 21.34 7.13
C ILE A 90 -20.64 21.03 8.53
N ASP A 91 -19.90 21.36 9.59
CA ASP A 91 -20.36 21.23 10.98
C ASP A 91 -21.58 22.09 11.31
N GLN A 92 -21.59 23.36 10.86
CA GLN A 92 -22.74 24.26 11.06
C GLN A 92 -24.01 23.68 10.42
N GLU A 93 -23.92 23.13 9.20
CA GLU A 93 -25.05 22.48 8.55
C GLU A 93 -25.42 21.13 9.18
N LEU A 94 -24.45 20.35 9.66
CA LEU A 94 -24.70 19.10 10.39
C LEU A 94 -25.49 19.34 11.68
N VAL A 95 -25.07 20.34 12.48
CA VAL A 95 -25.80 20.77 13.68
C VAL A 95 -27.19 21.32 13.32
N THR A 96 -27.30 22.07 12.21
CA THR A 96 -28.59 22.60 11.71
C THR A 96 -29.53 21.47 11.27
N ALA A 97 -29.03 20.43 10.62
CA ALA A 97 -29.79 19.25 10.25
C ALA A 97 -30.28 18.48 11.49
N LYS A 98 -29.37 18.15 12.42
CA LYS A 98 -29.69 17.45 13.68
C LYS A 98 -30.72 18.20 14.51
N ARG A 99 -30.61 19.54 14.61
CA ARG A 99 -31.56 20.40 15.34
C ARG A 99 -32.96 20.44 14.72
N ASN A 100 -33.09 20.27 13.41
CA ASN A 100 -34.35 20.37 12.69
C ASN A 100 -34.99 19.01 12.35
N GLY A 101 -34.25 17.89 12.41
CA GLY A 101 -34.74 16.57 11.96
C GLY A 101 -36.09 16.13 12.54
N THR A 102 -36.36 16.43 13.81
CA THR A 102 -37.62 16.11 14.51
C THR A 102 -38.67 17.23 14.47
N LYS A 103 -38.35 18.43 13.96
CA LYS A 103 -39.21 19.63 14.05
C LYS A 103 -39.57 20.27 12.71
N ASN A 104 -38.69 20.18 11.72
CA ASN A 104 -38.87 20.69 10.37
C ASN A 104 -38.00 19.88 9.40
N LYS A 105 -38.54 18.75 8.91
CA LYS A 105 -37.84 17.84 7.99
C LYS A 105 -37.35 18.57 6.73
N ARG A 106 -38.11 19.53 6.19
CA ARG A 106 -37.71 20.31 5.00
C ARG A 106 -36.46 21.18 5.26
N ALA A 107 -36.39 21.84 6.41
CA ALA A 107 -35.20 22.62 6.79
C ALA A 107 -33.97 21.74 7.07
N ALA A 108 -34.17 20.55 7.66
CA ALA A 108 -33.09 19.58 7.86
C ALA A 108 -32.54 19.05 6.52
N LEU A 109 -33.41 18.72 5.58
CA LEU A 109 -33.04 18.21 4.25
C LEU A 109 -32.32 19.28 3.41
N GLN A 110 -32.73 20.56 3.52
CA GLN A 110 -31.99 21.69 2.94
C GLN A 110 -30.59 21.88 3.56
N ALA A 111 -30.44 21.68 4.88
CA ALA A 111 -29.12 21.72 5.52
C ALA A 111 -28.22 20.57 5.02
N LEU A 112 -28.77 19.38 4.83
CA LEU A 112 -28.04 18.25 4.23
C LEU A 112 -27.68 18.49 2.75
N LYS A 113 -28.56 19.09 1.92
CA LYS A 113 -28.21 19.53 0.55
C LYS A 113 -27.04 20.54 0.58
N ARG A 114 -27.02 21.51 1.51
CA ARG A 114 -25.89 22.46 1.67
C ARG A 114 -24.60 21.80 2.17
N LYS A 115 -24.69 20.89 3.15
CA LYS A 115 -23.56 20.08 3.64
C LYS A 115 -22.87 19.36 2.47
N LYS A 116 -23.62 18.62 1.64
CA LYS A 116 -23.09 17.89 0.48
C LYS A 116 -22.43 18.81 -0.56
N ARG A 117 -22.90 20.06 -0.73
CA ARG A 117 -22.25 21.07 -1.59
C ARG A 117 -20.89 21.49 -1.04
N TYR A 118 -20.79 21.76 0.27
CA TYR A 118 -19.51 22.10 0.90
C TYR A 118 -18.52 20.92 0.88
N GLU A 119 -19.00 19.68 1.02
CA GLU A 119 -18.18 18.46 0.89
C GLU A 119 -17.60 18.28 -0.52
N LYS A 120 -18.40 18.54 -1.60
CA LYS A 120 -17.87 18.54 -2.98
C LYS A 120 -16.80 19.62 -3.18
N GLN A 121 -16.96 20.79 -2.55
CA GLN A 121 -15.96 21.88 -2.59
C GLN A 121 -14.69 21.57 -1.78
N LEU A 122 -14.82 20.83 -0.67
CA LEU A 122 -13.71 20.40 0.17
C LEU A 122 -12.81 19.42 -0.61
N ALA A 123 -13.39 18.35 -1.15
CA ALA A 123 -12.67 17.36 -1.94
C ALA A 123 -11.94 17.95 -3.16
N GLN A 124 -12.53 18.96 -3.82
CA GLN A 124 -11.87 19.68 -4.92
C GLN A 124 -10.64 20.48 -4.45
N ILE A 125 -10.70 21.07 -3.25
CA ILE A 125 -9.57 21.77 -2.63
C ILE A 125 -8.49 20.77 -2.18
N ASP A 126 -8.87 19.64 -1.61
CA ASP A 126 -7.92 18.60 -1.16
C ASP A 126 -7.11 18.02 -2.35
N GLY A 127 -7.76 17.77 -3.50
CA GLY A 127 -7.07 17.37 -4.73
C GLY A 127 -6.16 18.48 -5.30
N THR A 128 -6.57 19.75 -5.17
CA THR A 128 -5.75 20.90 -5.60
C THR A 128 -4.52 21.06 -4.69
N LEU A 129 -4.70 20.95 -3.37
CA LEU A 129 -3.62 20.96 -2.38
C LEU A 129 -2.63 19.83 -2.64
N SER A 130 -3.12 18.60 -2.86
CA SER A 130 -2.27 17.44 -3.18
C SER A 130 -1.41 17.67 -4.43
N THR A 131 -1.98 18.31 -5.45
CA THR A 131 -1.26 18.68 -6.68
C THR A 131 -0.16 19.74 -6.42
N ILE A 132 -0.45 20.73 -5.56
CA ILE A 132 0.50 21.78 -5.17
C ILE A 132 1.61 21.24 -4.27
N GLU A 133 1.29 20.35 -3.31
CA GLU A 133 2.28 19.66 -2.48
C GLU A 133 3.29 18.88 -3.35
N PHE A 134 2.78 18.11 -4.33
CA PHE A 134 3.62 17.35 -5.27
C PHE A 134 4.51 18.25 -6.14
N GLN A 135 3.97 19.34 -6.70
CA GLN A 135 4.76 20.30 -7.49
C GLN A 135 5.84 21.00 -6.65
N ARG A 136 5.52 21.37 -5.41
CA ARG A 136 6.46 21.96 -4.46
C ARG A 136 7.58 20.97 -4.11
N GLU A 137 7.24 19.73 -3.79
CA GLU A 137 8.21 18.69 -3.44
C GLU A 137 9.14 18.34 -4.63
N ALA A 138 8.62 18.28 -5.86
CA ALA A 138 9.42 18.10 -7.06
C ALA A 138 10.45 19.24 -7.25
N LEU A 139 10.05 20.50 -7.03
CA LEU A 139 10.94 21.66 -7.13
C LEU A 139 11.95 21.73 -5.96
N GLU A 140 11.54 21.41 -4.74
CA GLU A 140 12.44 21.37 -3.57
C GLU A 140 13.51 20.28 -3.72
N ASN A 141 13.16 19.09 -4.24
CA ASN A 141 14.10 18.03 -4.57
C ASN A 141 15.05 18.42 -5.71
N ALA A 142 14.53 19.00 -6.80
CA ALA A 142 15.35 19.47 -7.92
C ALA A 142 16.35 20.57 -7.50
N HIS A 143 15.92 21.52 -6.66
CA HIS A 143 16.80 22.55 -6.12
C HIS A 143 17.86 21.96 -5.19
N THR A 144 17.48 21.05 -4.30
CA THR A 144 18.41 20.37 -3.37
C THR A 144 19.51 19.61 -4.13
N ASN A 145 19.13 18.83 -5.15
CA ASN A 145 20.09 18.12 -6.01
C ASN A 145 21.06 19.09 -6.72
N THR A 146 20.56 20.23 -7.20
CA THR A 146 21.36 21.26 -7.88
C THR A 146 22.42 21.86 -6.93
N GLU A 147 22.06 22.20 -5.70
CA GLU A 147 23.03 22.70 -4.71
C GLU A 147 24.00 21.61 -4.23
N VAL A 148 23.58 20.34 -4.14
CA VAL A 148 24.49 19.21 -3.84
C VAL A 148 25.54 19.06 -4.94
N ILE A 149 25.14 19.02 -6.21
CA ILE A 149 26.04 18.93 -7.38
C ILE A 149 27.03 20.11 -7.40
N LYS A 150 26.53 21.33 -7.18
CA LYS A 150 27.33 22.56 -7.09
C LYS A 150 28.37 22.50 -5.96
N ASN A 151 27.98 22.01 -4.78
CA ASN A 151 28.90 21.81 -3.65
C ASN A 151 29.92 20.70 -3.91
N MET A 152 29.54 19.61 -4.59
CA MET A 152 30.46 18.60 -5.08
C MET A 152 31.46 19.18 -6.10
N GLY A 153 31.03 20.07 -6.98
CA GLY A 153 31.91 20.81 -7.89
C GLY A 153 32.92 21.74 -7.18
N PHE A 154 32.52 22.38 -6.08
CA PHE A 154 33.45 23.13 -5.22
C PHE A 154 34.42 22.19 -4.48
N ALA A 155 33.96 21.06 -3.94
CA ALA A 155 34.81 20.06 -3.30
C ALA A 155 35.83 19.44 -4.28
N ALA A 156 35.41 19.13 -5.51
CA ALA A 156 36.29 18.65 -6.58
C ALA A 156 37.36 19.69 -6.94
N LYS A 157 37.01 20.97 -7.05
CA LYS A 157 37.97 22.06 -7.27
C LYS A 157 38.94 22.25 -6.09
N ALA A 158 38.47 22.08 -4.85
CA ALA A 158 39.34 22.09 -3.67
C ALA A 158 40.31 20.90 -3.63
N MET A 159 39.87 19.70 -4.05
CA MET A 159 40.75 18.53 -4.19
C MET A 159 41.75 18.68 -5.35
N LYS A 160 41.33 19.27 -6.50
CA LYS A 160 42.21 19.60 -7.64
C LYS A 160 43.33 20.58 -7.23
N ALA A 161 43.09 21.44 -6.23
CA ALA A 161 44.10 22.32 -5.65
C ALA A 161 45.00 21.68 -4.56
N ALA A 162 44.75 20.40 -4.20
CA ALA A 162 45.46 19.70 -3.14
C ALA A 162 46.32 18.51 -3.61
N HIS A 163 46.21 18.07 -4.88
CA HIS A 163 46.95 16.95 -5.47
C HIS A 163 47.37 17.23 -6.92
N ASP A 164 48.67 17.45 -7.16
CA ASP A 164 49.28 17.70 -8.49
C ASP A 164 49.30 16.50 -9.46
N ASN A 165 48.68 15.36 -9.10
CA ASN A 165 48.68 14.13 -9.92
C ASN A 165 47.30 13.45 -9.93
N MET A 166 46.33 14.08 -10.58
CA MET A 166 45.12 13.40 -11.06
C MET A 166 45.01 13.55 -12.58
N ASP A 167 44.47 12.50 -13.20
CA ASP A 167 44.30 12.34 -14.64
C ASP A 167 43.40 13.46 -15.20
N ILE A 168 43.93 14.27 -16.12
CA ILE A 168 43.37 15.58 -16.46
C ILE A 168 42.01 15.46 -17.14
N ASP A 169 41.92 14.59 -18.15
CA ASP A 169 40.77 14.49 -19.06
C ASP A 169 39.47 14.16 -18.29
N LYS A 170 39.53 13.21 -17.36
CA LYS A 170 38.36 12.71 -16.61
C LYS A 170 37.71 13.73 -15.66
N VAL A 171 38.43 14.77 -15.26
CA VAL A 171 37.88 15.82 -14.40
C VAL A 171 37.12 16.86 -15.22
N ASP A 172 37.57 17.10 -16.44
CA ASP A 172 36.93 18.06 -17.33
C ASP A 172 35.74 17.39 -18.07
N ASP A 173 35.79 16.08 -18.36
CA ASP A 173 34.62 15.24 -18.71
C ASP A 173 33.51 15.37 -17.65
N LEU A 174 33.83 15.13 -16.37
CA LEU A 174 32.86 15.20 -15.27
C LEU A 174 32.28 16.62 -15.07
N MET A 175 33.07 17.66 -15.36
CA MET A 175 32.60 19.05 -15.35
C MET A 175 31.66 19.35 -16.52
N GLN A 176 31.83 18.70 -17.68
CA GLN A 176 30.90 18.78 -18.80
C GLN A 176 29.59 18.03 -18.47
N ASP A 177 29.65 16.78 -17.98
CA ASP A 177 28.48 16.02 -17.49
C ASP A 177 27.65 16.85 -16.48
N ILE A 178 28.32 17.50 -15.53
CA ILE A 178 27.66 18.39 -14.54
C ILE A 178 26.99 19.60 -15.19
N THR A 179 27.56 20.13 -16.28
CA THR A 179 26.99 21.28 -17.00
C THR A 179 25.76 20.85 -17.80
N GLU A 180 25.83 19.73 -18.52
CA GLU A 180 24.70 19.16 -19.27
C GLU A 180 23.55 18.74 -18.33
N GLN A 181 23.87 18.19 -17.14
CA GLN A 181 22.88 17.94 -16.07
C GLN A 181 22.21 19.23 -15.56
N GLN A 182 22.94 20.34 -15.44
CA GLN A 182 22.37 21.63 -15.02
C GLN A 182 21.48 22.27 -16.09
N GLU A 183 21.86 22.16 -17.37
CA GLU A 183 21.01 22.64 -18.48
C GLU A 183 19.72 21.83 -18.59
N LEU A 184 19.80 20.49 -18.47
CA LEU A 184 18.61 19.62 -18.44
C LEU A 184 17.69 19.91 -17.24
N ALA A 185 18.26 20.16 -16.05
CA ALA A 185 17.48 20.54 -14.87
C ALA A 185 16.79 21.90 -15.03
N GLN A 186 17.43 22.86 -15.69
CA GLN A 186 16.83 24.16 -16.02
C GLN A 186 15.71 24.01 -17.05
N GLU A 187 15.88 23.17 -18.08
CA GLU A 187 14.83 22.90 -19.08
C GLU A 187 13.60 22.19 -18.47
N ILE A 188 13.82 21.27 -17.51
CA ILE A 188 12.73 20.66 -16.72
C ILE A 188 12.03 21.70 -15.84
N SER A 189 12.78 22.62 -15.20
CA SER A 189 12.20 23.74 -14.44
C SER A 189 11.34 24.63 -15.33
N ASP A 190 11.81 24.99 -16.52
CA ASP A 190 11.11 25.84 -17.48
C ASP A 190 9.93 25.11 -18.18
N ALA A 191 9.90 23.78 -18.16
CA ALA A 191 8.75 22.98 -18.55
C ALA A 191 7.66 22.95 -17.45
N ILE A 192 8.05 22.76 -16.19
CA ILE A 192 7.14 22.70 -15.02
C ILE A 192 6.58 24.09 -14.67
N SER A 193 7.36 25.17 -14.82
CA SER A 193 6.94 26.53 -14.45
C SER A 193 6.01 27.21 -15.46
N LYS A 194 5.57 26.53 -16.52
CA LYS A 194 4.56 27.06 -17.45
C LYS A 194 3.20 27.08 -16.76
N PRO A 195 2.50 28.23 -16.69
CA PRO A 195 1.14 28.25 -16.19
C PRO A 195 0.23 27.39 -17.08
N VAL A 196 -0.39 26.36 -16.50
CA VAL A 196 -1.51 25.68 -17.16
C VAL A 196 -2.67 26.68 -17.16
N GLY A 197 -3.09 27.09 -18.35
CA GLY A 197 -4.06 28.17 -18.54
C GLY A 197 -5.49 27.75 -18.21
N PHE A 198 -5.83 27.63 -16.92
CA PHE A 198 -7.22 27.54 -16.47
C PHE A 198 -7.85 28.94 -16.50
N GLY A 199 -8.26 29.32 -17.71
CA GLY A 199 -8.88 30.60 -18.05
C GLY A 199 -10.05 30.42 -19.01
N GLU A 200 -10.94 29.48 -18.68
CA GLU A 200 -12.29 29.42 -19.25
C GLU A 200 -13.28 29.87 -18.17
N GLU A 201 -14.18 30.77 -18.54
CA GLU A 201 -15.26 31.22 -17.66
C GLU A 201 -16.30 30.09 -17.60
N PHE A 202 -16.54 29.54 -16.41
CA PHE A 202 -17.62 28.57 -16.21
C PHE A 202 -18.96 29.26 -16.46
N ASP A 203 -19.66 28.85 -17.52
CA ASP A 203 -21.02 29.33 -17.80
C ASP A 203 -21.97 28.79 -16.71
N GLU A 204 -22.59 29.68 -15.94
CA GLU A 204 -23.45 29.29 -14.82
C GLU A 204 -24.75 28.59 -15.28
N ASP A 205 -25.14 28.77 -16.56
CA ASP A 205 -26.36 28.19 -17.12
C ASP A 205 -26.23 26.68 -17.46
N GLU A 206 -25.04 26.20 -17.87
CA GLU A 206 -24.84 24.75 -18.12
C GLU A 206 -24.91 23.93 -16.82
N LEU A 207 -24.42 24.50 -15.73
CA LEU A 207 -24.44 23.91 -14.38
C LEU A 207 -25.83 24.00 -13.71
N LEU A 208 -26.76 24.77 -14.29
CA LEU A 208 -28.19 24.76 -13.94
C LEU A 208 -28.96 23.67 -14.70
N ALA A 209 -28.56 23.32 -15.93
CA ALA A 209 -29.20 22.26 -16.71
C ALA A 209 -29.04 20.87 -16.06
N GLU A 210 -27.85 20.52 -15.57
CA GLU A 210 -27.62 19.29 -14.77
C GLU A 210 -28.48 19.22 -13.49
N LEU A 211 -29.02 20.35 -13.01
CA LEU A 211 -29.76 20.42 -11.76
C LEU A 211 -31.26 20.12 -11.92
N GLU A 212 -31.86 20.39 -13.09
CA GLU A 212 -33.29 20.16 -13.33
C GLU A 212 -33.62 18.69 -13.67
N GLU A 213 -32.73 17.95 -14.36
CA GLU A 213 -32.96 16.52 -14.66
C GLU A 213 -32.99 15.63 -13.40
N LEU A 214 -32.42 16.09 -12.28
CA LEU A 214 -32.33 15.34 -11.02
C LEU A 214 -33.46 15.61 -10.00
N GLU A 215 -34.53 16.34 -10.36
CA GLU A 215 -35.72 16.53 -9.49
C GLU A 215 -37.00 15.80 -9.97
N GLN A 216 -36.92 14.82 -10.89
CA GLN A 216 -38.10 14.02 -11.33
C GLN A 216 -38.15 12.53 -10.97
N GLU A 217 -37.09 11.90 -10.46
CA GLU A 217 -37.13 10.50 -9.99
C GLU A 217 -36.80 10.33 -8.49
N GLU A 218 -37.79 10.61 -7.63
CA GLU A 218 -38.27 9.67 -6.58
C GLU A 218 -39.48 10.28 -5.86
N LEU A 219 -40.68 9.87 -6.29
CA LEU A 219 -41.94 10.19 -5.61
C LEU A 219 -42.73 8.88 -5.45
N ASP A 220 -43.22 8.63 -4.23
CA ASP A 220 -43.91 7.41 -3.75
C ASP A 220 -43.09 6.08 -3.78
N LYS A 221 -42.71 5.55 -2.60
CA LYS A 221 -43.69 4.98 -1.66
C LYS A 221 -43.30 5.05 -0.18
N ASN A 222 -44.31 5.33 0.64
CA ASN A 222 -44.24 5.25 2.11
C ASN A 222 -44.63 3.84 2.61
N LEU A 223 -44.01 3.39 3.71
CA LEU A 223 -44.59 2.41 4.63
C LEU A 223 -44.03 2.59 6.05
N LEU A 224 -44.72 3.45 6.82
CA LEU A 224 -45.30 3.24 8.16
C LEU A 224 -44.79 2.02 8.99
N GLU A 225 -44.61 2.07 10.32
CA GLU A 225 -45.04 3.08 11.32
C GLU A 225 -44.37 2.90 12.71
N ILE A 226 -44.66 3.83 13.66
CA ILE A 226 -44.22 3.86 15.09
C ILE A 226 -42.71 4.19 15.27
N GLY A 227 -42.26 4.95 16.28
CA GLY A 227 -42.92 5.70 17.37
C GLY A 227 -41.90 6.48 18.23
N ASP A 228 -42.32 7.09 19.34
CA ASP A 228 -41.49 8.03 20.14
C ASP A 228 -41.54 7.84 21.68
N ASN A 229 -40.39 8.05 22.32
CA ASN A 229 -40.12 8.48 23.72
C ASN A 229 -40.72 7.75 24.96
N VAL A 230 -39.83 7.15 25.78
CA VAL A 230 -39.86 7.14 27.26
C VAL A 230 -38.41 7.10 27.82
N PRO A 231 -38.13 7.43 29.11
CA PRO A 231 -36.82 7.94 29.55
C PRO A 231 -35.80 6.86 29.99
N LEU A 232 -34.52 7.25 30.01
CA LEU A 232 -33.36 6.45 30.44
C LEU A 232 -33.42 5.98 31.91
N PRO A 233 -33.39 4.66 32.19
CA PRO A 233 -33.14 4.08 33.50
C PRO A 233 -31.73 3.48 33.62
N ASN A 234 -31.38 2.94 34.79
CA ASN A 234 -30.10 2.28 35.05
C ASN A 234 -29.79 1.11 34.09
N VAL A 235 -28.53 0.99 33.70
CA VAL A 235 -27.99 -0.07 32.82
C VAL A 235 -28.20 -1.47 33.43
N PRO A 236 -28.98 -2.35 32.79
CA PRO A 236 -28.91 -3.79 33.00
C PRO A 236 -27.88 -4.39 32.03
N SER A 237 -27.15 -5.43 32.45
CA SER A 237 -26.24 -6.14 31.55
C SER A 237 -27.01 -6.97 30.53
N THR A 238 -27.27 -6.42 29.34
CA THR A 238 -27.63 -7.20 28.16
C THR A 238 -26.45 -8.08 27.76
N SER A 239 -26.51 -9.36 28.11
CA SER A 239 -25.50 -10.34 27.70
C SER A 239 -25.57 -10.53 26.19
N LEU A 240 -24.56 -10.01 25.48
CA LEU A 240 -24.31 -10.38 24.10
C LEU A 240 -24.00 -11.89 24.04
N PRO A 241 -24.41 -12.59 22.97
CA PRO A 241 -24.31 -14.04 22.89
C PRO A 241 -22.85 -14.47 22.88
N ALA A 242 -22.40 -15.12 23.96
CA ALA A 242 -21.06 -15.68 24.02
C ALA A 242 -20.95 -16.88 23.07
N ARG A 243 -20.25 -16.71 21.94
CA ARG A 243 -19.78 -17.83 21.12
C ARG A 243 -18.24 -17.88 21.02
N PRO A 244 -17.53 -18.00 22.16
CA PRO A 244 -16.09 -18.27 22.14
C PRO A 244 -15.81 -19.54 21.32
N ALA A 245 -14.66 -19.57 20.64
CA ALA A 245 -14.22 -20.69 19.81
C ALA A 245 -14.38 -22.04 20.53
N ASP A 246 -14.80 -23.07 19.79
CA ASP A 246 -15.09 -24.39 20.36
C ASP A 246 -13.87 -24.97 21.07
N ILE A 247 -13.93 -24.97 22.41
CA ILE A 247 -12.83 -25.35 23.29
C ILE A 247 -12.45 -26.84 23.16
N SER A 248 -13.27 -27.67 22.51
CA SER A 248 -12.91 -29.04 22.15
C SER A 248 -11.80 -29.11 21.09
N LEU A 249 -11.68 -28.08 20.25
CA LEU A 249 -10.65 -27.98 19.21
C LEU A 249 -9.24 -27.70 19.79
N ALA A 250 -9.13 -27.35 21.07
CA ALA A 250 -7.88 -26.93 21.70
C ALA A 250 -6.74 -27.98 21.65
N GLU A 251 -7.07 -29.28 21.62
CA GLU A 251 -6.04 -30.34 21.49
C GLU A 251 -5.46 -30.41 20.07
N TRP A 252 -6.29 -30.21 19.04
CA TRP A 252 -5.83 -30.07 17.65
C TRP A 252 -5.03 -28.77 17.48
N GLY A 253 -5.56 -27.66 18.01
CA GLY A 253 -4.87 -26.37 18.04
C GLY A 253 -3.48 -26.48 18.66
N ARG A 254 -3.33 -27.14 19.80
CA ARG A 254 -2.03 -27.37 20.42
C ARG A 254 -1.07 -28.13 19.50
N LYS A 255 -1.49 -29.28 18.97
CA LYS A 255 -0.67 -30.09 18.04
C LYS A 255 -0.23 -29.30 16.79
N ALA A 256 -1.06 -28.37 16.32
CA ALA A 256 -0.73 -27.51 15.19
C ALA A 256 0.17 -26.33 15.57
N ILE A 257 0.04 -25.79 16.79
CA ILE A 257 0.99 -24.83 17.39
C ILE A 257 2.36 -25.49 17.55
N ASP A 258 2.44 -26.70 18.10
CA ASP A 258 3.70 -27.45 18.29
C ASP A 258 4.49 -27.62 16.96
N ILE A 259 3.77 -27.79 15.84
CA ILE A 259 4.35 -27.81 14.49
C ILE A 259 4.80 -26.41 14.04
N ALA A 260 3.99 -25.38 14.31
CA ALA A 260 4.32 -24.00 13.98
C ALA A 260 5.55 -23.49 14.75
N GLU A 261 5.71 -23.83 16.04
CA GLU A 261 6.87 -23.44 16.85
C GLU A 261 8.20 -23.92 16.25
N ASN A 262 8.23 -25.17 15.76
CA ASN A 262 9.40 -25.71 15.05
C ASN A 262 9.71 -24.95 13.74
N GLU A 263 8.71 -24.38 13.08
CA GLU A 263 8.89 -23.52 11.90
C GLU A 263 9.07 -22.03 12.23
N MET A 264 9.02 -21.63 13.51
CA MET A 264 9.15 -20.22 13.93
C MET A 264 10.42 -19.94 14.75
N PRO A 265 11.63 -20.12 14.17
CA PRO A 265 12.89 -20.07 14.92
C PRO A 265 13.19 -18.69 15.50
N GLY A 266 12.73 -17.60 14.87
CA GLY A 266 12.87 -16.24 15.40
C GLY A 266 12.12 -16.05 16.72
N LEU A 267 10.84 -16.44 16.78
CA LEU A 267 10.05 -16.40 18.02
C LEU A 267 10.63 -17.34 19.09
N MET A 268 11.05 -18.55 18.71
CA MET A 268 11.72 -19.46 19.65
C MET A 268 13.02 -18.85 20.20
N LYS A 269 13.78 -18.11 19.37
CA LYS A 269 14.99 -17.40 19.81
C LYS A 269 14.67 -16.24 20.75
N MET A 270 13.56 -15.53 20.55
CA MET A 270 13.10 -14.52 21.53
C MET A 270 12.76 -15.16 22.88
N ARG A 271 12.08 -16.31 22.89
CA ARG A 271 11.80 -17.06 24.13
C ARG A 271 13.09 -17.52 24.83
N GLU A 272 14.07 -18.01 24.07
CA GLU A 272 15.39 -18.42 24.59
C GLU A 272 16.14 -17.24 25.25
N LEU A 273 16.24 -16.10 24.53
CA LEU A 273 17.01 -14.93 24.97
C LEU A 273 16.34 -14.16 26.13
N TYR A 274 15.02 -14.01 26.08
CA TYR A 274 14.29 -13.08 26.95
C TYR A 274 13.30 -13.73 27.92
N GLY A 275 13.05 -15.04 27.82
CA GLY A 275 12.14 -15.76 28.73
C GLY A 275 12.59 -15.79 30.20
N GLN A 276 13.90 -15.62 30.46
CA GLN A 276 14.43 -15.53 31.83
C GLN A 276 14.39 -14.10 32.40
N THR A 277 14.67 -13.09 31.57
CA THR A 277 14.66 -11.67 32.00
C THR A 277 13.25 -11.09 32.04
N ARG A 278 12.32 -11.66 31.28
CA ARG A 278 10.89 -11.30 31.18
C ARG A 278 10.69 -9.78 30.99
N PRO A 279 11.23 -9.20 29.90
CA PRO A 279 11.29 -7.76 29.69
C PRO A 279 9.90 -7.10 29.62
N LEU A 280 8.88 -7.83 29.16
CA LEU A 280 7.51 -7.34 29.04
C LEU A 280 6.71 -7.43 30.34
N LYS A 281 7.35 -7.73 31.48
CA LYS A 281 6.68 -7.81 32.78
C LYS A 281 5.93 -6.50 33.12
N GLY A 282 4.61 -6.61 33.26
CA GLY A 282 3.72 -5.47 33.54
C GLY A 282 3.15 -4.79 32.29
N ALA A 283 3.56 -5.21 31.09
CA ALA A 283 2.84 -4.87 29.87
C ALA A 283 1.48 -5.58 29.88
N ARG A 284 0.43 -4.83 29.51
CA ARG A 284 -0.94 -5.29 29.27
C ARG A 284 -1.24 -4.99 27.81
N ILE A 285 -0.93 -5.96 26.95
CA ILE A 285 -0.98 -5.85 25.50
C ILE A 285 -2.37 -6.24 25.04
N ALA A 286 -3.13 -5.28 24.51
CA ALA A 286 -4.28 -5.58 23.68
C ALA A 286 -3.77 -5.81 22.25
N GLY A 287 -4.04 -7.00 21.70
CA GLY A 287 -3.69 -7.36 20.33
C GLY A 287 -4.92 -7.42 19.44
N CYS A 288 -4.89 -6.71 18.31
CA CYS A 288 -5.88 -6.81 17.24
C CYS A 288 -5.16 -7.29 15.98
N LEU A 289 -5.12 -8.61 15.79
CA LEU A 289 -4.38 -9.24 14.70
C LEU A 289 -4.98 -10.62 14.41
N HIS A 290 -5.13 -10.98 13.14
CA HIS A 290 -5.63 -12.27 12.63
C HIS A 290 -5.35 -13.46 13.58
N MET A 291 -6.39 -14.06 14.18
CA MET A 291 -6.22 -15.08 15.23
C MET A 291 -5.88 -16.46 14.64
N THR A 292 -4.63 -16.62 14.21
CA THR A 292 -4.08 -17.80 13.52
C THR A 292 -3.19 -18.67 14.42
N LEU A 293 -2.76 -19.84 13.91
CA LEU A 293 -1.72 -20.67 14.53
C LEU A 293 -0.39 -19.91 14.71
N GLN A 294 -0.03 -19.04 13.78
CA GLN A 294 1.17 -18.22 13.83
C GLN A 294 1.05 -17.17 14.95
N THR A 295 -0.12 -16.55 15.03
CA THR A 295 -0.44 -15.54 16.06
C THR A 295 -0.51 -16.18 17.45
N ALA A 296 -0.95 -17.43 17.56
CA ALA A 296 -0.88 -18.20 18.80
C ALA A 296 0.58 -18.35 19.31
N VAL A 297 1.54 -18.62 18.44
CA VAL A 297 2.98 -18.69 18.82
C VAL A 297 3.51 -17.31 19.25
N LEU A 298 3.05 -16.22 18.63
CA LEU A 298 3.35 -14.84 19.05
C LEU A 298 2.79 -14.55 20.46
N ILE A 299 1.51 -14.83 20.72
CA ILE A 299 0.86 -14.64 22.02
C ILE A 299 1.61 -15.39 23.13
N GLU A 300 1.98 -16.64 22.90
CA GLU A 300 2.74 -17.45 23.86
C GLU A 300 4.20 -16.98 24.02
N THR A 301 4.75 -16.29 23.02
CA THR A 301 6.05 -15.60 23.15
C THR A 301 5.94 -14.35 24.02
N LEU A 302 4.92 -13.50 23.81
CA LEU A 302 4.70 -12.29 24.60
C LEU A 302 4.46 -12.62 26.09
N THR A 303 3.65 -13.64 26.38
CA THR A 303 3.37 -14.10 27.77
C THR A 303 4.57 -14.78 28.43
N ALA A 304 5.37 -15.57 27.68
CA ALA A 304 6.65 -16.08 28.17
C ALA A 304 7.58 -14.93 28.59
N LEU A 305 7.69 -13.90 27.73
CA LEU A 305 8.44 -12.66 27.99
C LEU A 305 7.83 -11.75 29.07
N GLY A 306 6.70 -12.14 29.69
CA GLY A 306 6.17 -11.53 30.90
C GLY A 306 4.95 -10.63 30.71
N ALA A 307 4.46 -10.43 29.48
CA ALA A 307 3.25 -9.66 29.24
C ALA A 307 2.00 -10.38 29.77
N GLU A 308 1.03 -9.59 30.20
CA GLU A 308 -0.37 -9.99 30.17
C GLU A 308 -0.93 -9.60 28.79
N VAL A 309 -1.76 -10.47 28.21
CA VAL A 309 -2.23 -10.33 26.82
C VAL A 309 -3.74 -10.58 26.78
N GLN A 310 -4.45 -9.82 25.94
CA GLN A 310 -5.83 -10.09 25.52
C GLN A 310 -5.92 -9.86 24.00
N TRP A 311 -6.70 -10.67 23.29
CA TRP A 311 -6.65 -10.69 21.81
C TRP A 311 -8.01 -10.66 21.13
N SER A 312 -8.09 -9.96 20.01
CA SER A 312 -9.14 -10.04 19.00
C SER A 312 -8.55 -10.28 17.62
N SER A 313 -9.37 -10.80 16.70
CA SER A 313 -9.04 -10.78 15.27
C SER A 313 -9.06 -9.33 14.74
N CYS A 314 -8.33 -9.05 13.66
CA CYS A 314 -8.51 -7.84 12.83
C CYS A 314 -9.26 -8.13 11.51
N ASN A 315 -9.83 -9.33 11.35
CA ASN A 315 -10.72 -9.63 10.22
C ASN A 315 -11.65 -10.82 10.52
N ILE A 316 -12.95 -10.64 10.28
CA ILE A 316 -14.05 -11.58 10.58
C ILE A 316 -13.88 -13.00 10.01
N PHE A 317 -13.12 -13.17 8.93
CA PHE A 317 -12.89 -14.48 8.31
C PHE A 317 -11.48 -15.03 8.55
N SER A 318 -10.59 -14.31 9.22
CA SER A 318 -9.18 -14.71 9.36
C SER A 318 -8.89 -15.68 10.51
N THR A 319 -9.80 -15.79 11.48
CA THR A 319 -9.64 -16.65 12.66
C THR A 319 -9.53 -18.13 12.29
N GLN A 320 -8.63 -18.83 12.99
CA GLN A 320 -8.48 -20.27 12.94
C GLN A 320 -8.96 -20.84 14.29
N ASP A 321 -10.21 -21.29 14.37
CA ASP A 321 -10.90 -21.55 15.65
C ASP A 321 -10.17 -22.54 16.57
N HIS A 322 -9.42 -23.48 16.00
CA HIS A 322 -8.58 -24.41 16.75
C HIS A 322 -7.38 -23.70 17.43
N ALA A 323 -6.76 -22.72 16.77
CA ALA A 323 -5.72 -21.89 17.38
C ALA A 323 -6.30 -20.99 18.49
N ALA A 324 -7.45 -20.34 18.22
CA ALA A 324 -8.18 -19.55 19.21
C ALA A 324 -8.54 -20.38 20.45
N ALA A 325 -9.08 -21.59 20.26
CA ALA A 325 -9.39 -22.53 21.33
C ALA A 325 -8.14 -22.95 22.13
N ALA A 326 -7.00 -23.19 21.47
CA ALA A 326 -5.75 -23.58 22.15
C ALA A 326 -5.14 -22.45 23.00
N ILE A 327 -5.32 -21.19 22.61
CA ILE A 327 -4.91 -20.02 23.39
C ILE A 327 -5.91 -19.70 24.51
N ALA A 328 -7.23 -19.77 24.24
CA ALA A 328 -8.24 -19.68 25.29
C ALA A 328 -8.02 -20.76 26.38
N LYS A 329 -7.58 -21.96 25.98
CA LYS A 329 -7.22 -23.06 26.88
C LYS A 329 -5.96 -22.80 27.72
N SER A 330 -5.04 -21.93 27.29
CA SER A 330 -3.88 -21.51 28.09
C SER A 330 -4.24 -20.48 29.18
N GLY A 331 -5.43 -19.87 29.10
CA GLY A 331 -5.95 -18.90 30.07
C GLY A 331 -5.83 -17.43 29.62
N VAL A 332 -5.24 -17.19 28.44
CA VAL A 332 -5.23 -15.90 27.75
C VAL A 332 -6.64 -15.60 27.21
N PRO A 333 -7.24 -14.43 27.49
CA PRO A 333 -8.51 -14.02 26.87
C PRO A 333 -8.37 -13.82 25.37
N VAL A 334 -9.21 -14.52 24.60
CA VAL A 334 -9.33 -14.39 23.14
C VAL A 334 -10.80 -14.21 22.79
N TYR A 335 -11.07 -13.20 22.00
CA TYR A 335 -12.39 -12.83 21.49
C TYR A 335 -12.29 -12.85 19.96
N ALA A 336 -12.42 -14.04 19.39
CA ALA A 336 -12.30 -14.27 17.95
C ALA A 336 -12.95 -15.61 17.55
N TRP A 337 -13.63 -15.64 16.41
CA TRP A 337 -14.12 -16.85 15.72
C TRP A 337 -14.13 -16.64 14.20
N LYS A 338 -14.24 -17.70 13.40
CA LYS A 338 -14.38 -17.57 11.94
C LYS A 338 -15.85 -17.33 11.57
N GLY A 339 -16.12 -16.19 10.93
CA GLY A 339 -17.48 -15.77 10.55
C GLY A 339 -18.17 -14.91 11.61
N GLU A 340 -17.43 -14.00 12.23
CA GLU A 340 -18.00 -12.89 13.02
C GLU A 340 -18.91 -11.99 12.14
N THR A 341 -19.93 -11.35 12.71
CA THR A 341 -20.55 -10.16 12.09
C THR A 341 -19.72 -8.91 12.35
N ASP A 342 -19.96 -7.83 11.61
CA ASP A 342 -19.23 -6.57 11.84
C ASP A 342 -19.54 -5.95 13.23
N GLU A 343 -20.70 -6.26 13.84
CA GLU A 343 -20.98 -5.91 15.24
C GLU A 343 -20.24 -6.82 16.25
N GLU A 344 -20.14 -8.12 15.96
CA GLU A 344 -19.37 -9.07 16.78
C GLU A 344 -17.88 -8.74 16.75
N TYR A 345 -17.36 -8.33 15.60
CA TYR A 345 -15.99 -7.85 15.37
C TYR A 345 -15.63 -6.67 16.27
N VAL A 346 -16.40 -5.58 16.19
CA VAL A 346 -16.18 -4.39 17.03
C VAL A 346 -16.34 -4.72 18.52
N TRP A 347 -17.31 -5.56 18.89
CA TRP A 347 -17.46 -6.04 20.25
C TRP A 347 -16.24 -6.82 20.75
N CYS A 348 -15.65 -7.68 19.92
CA CYS A 348 -14.45 -8.46 20.25
C CYS A 348 -13.25 -7.54 20.54
N ILE A 349 -13.02 -6.52 19.71
CA ILE A 349 -11.98 -5.51 19.95
C ILE A 349 -12.23 -4.80 21.30
N GLU A 350 -13.48 -4.41 21.60
CA GLU A 350 -13.83 -3.77 22.87
C GLU A 350 -13.58 -4.63 24.11
N GLN A 351 -13.58 -5.97 23.98
CA GLN A 351 -13.28 -6.86 25.12
C GLN A 351 -11.79 -6.86 25.48
N THR A 352 -10.90 -6.47 24.58
CA THR A 352 -9.45 -6.42 24.84
C THR A 352 -9.03 -5.24 25.73
N ILE A 353 -9.88 -4.20 25.83
CA ILE A 353 -9.53 -2.87 26.38
C ILE A 353 -9.25 -2.86 27.88
N TYR A 354 -9.94 -3.70 28.67
CA TYR A 354 -9.79 -3.80 30.12
C TYR A 354 -9.42 -5.22 30.55
N PHE A 355 -8.45 -5.32 31.44
CA PHE A 355 -7.87 -6.58 31.91
C PHE A 355 -8.59 -7.09 33.16
N LYS A 356 -8.29 -8.33 33.57
CA LYS A 356 -8.98 -9.06 34.66
C LYS A 356 -8.92 -8.37 36.03
N ASP A 357 -7.98 -7.44 36.23
CA ASP A 357 -7.83 -6.61 37.44
C ASP A 357 -8.56 -5.25 37.35
N GLY A 358 -9.26 -5.00 36.24
CA GLY A 358 -9.94 -3.74 35.94
C GLY A 358 -9.03 -2.65 35.37
N GLN A 359 -7.73 -2.91 35.16
CA GLN A 359 -6.83 -1.94 34.56
C GLN A 359 -7.00 -1.90 33.02
N PRO A 360 -6.88 -0.72 32.39
CA PRO A 360 -6.88 -0.63 30.93
C PRO A 360 -5.59 -1.21 30.34
N LEU A 361 -5.62 -1.54 29.04
CA LEU A 361 -4.42 -1.77 28.23
C LEU A 361 -3.36 -0.67 28.46
N ASN A 362 -2.08 -1.02 28.33
CA ASN A 362 -0.96 -0.08 28.36
C ASN A 362 0.02 -0.23 27.18
N MET A 363 -0.26 -1.17 26.29
CA MET A 363 0.41 -1.43 25.02
C MET A 363 -0.64 -1.86 24.00
N ILE A 364 -0.45 -1.47 22.74
CA ILE A 364 -1.24 -1.95 21.60
C ILE A 364 -0.31 -2.74 20.67
N LEU A 365 -0.80 -3.85 20.14
CA LEU A 365 -0.28 -4.53 18.97
C LEU A 365 -1.41 -4.60 17.94
N ASP A 366 -1.18 -4.11 16.73
CA ASP A 366 -2.24 -3.83 15.74
C ASP A 366 -1.83 -4.32 14.34
N ASP A 367 -2.83 -4.66 13.54
CA ASP A 367 -2.71 -5.01 12.12
C ASP A 367 -3.91 -4.40 11.41
N GLY A 368 -3.69 -3.26 10.75
CA GLY A 368 -4.72 -2.45 10.08
C GLY A 368 -5.07 -1.15 10.81
N GLY A 369 -4.73 -1.05 12.10
CA GLY A 369 -4.91 0.16 12.92
C GLY A 369 -6.30 0.31 13.56
N ASP A 370 -7.15 -0.72 13.53
CA ASP A 370 -8.53 -0.65 14.03
C ASP A 370 -8.60 -0.47 15.55
N LEU A 371 -7.75 -1.17 16.31
CA LEU A 371 -7.69 -1.00 17.77
C LEU A 371 -7.11 0.37 18.13
N THR A 372 -6.12 0.84 17.39
CA THR A 372 -5.54 2.19 17.49
C THR A 372 -6.61 3.25 17.23
N ASN A 373 -7.40 3.12 16.16
CA ASN A 373 -8.51 4.02 15.81
C ASN A 373 -9.58 4.03 16.91
N LEU A 374 -10.05 2.85 17.32
CA LEU A 374 -11.07 2.67 18.36
C LEU A 374 -10.63 3.29 19.69
N VAL A 375 -9.37 3.11 20.10
CA VAL A 375 -8.83 3.72 21.33
C VAL A 375 -8.70 5.24 21.20
N HIS A 376 -8.21 5.77 20.07
CA HIS A 376 -8.08 7.22 19.88
C HIS A 376 -9.45 7.92 19.83
N GLN A 377 -10.45 7.31 19.21
CA GLN A 377 -11.77 7.92 18.98
C GLN A 377 -12.74 7.70 20.16
N LYS A 378 -12.87 6.46 20.66
CA LYS A 378 -13.88 6.08 21.67
C LYS A 378 -13.31 6.05 23.09
N TYR A 379 -12.00 5.82 23.27
CA TYR A 379 -11.35 5.75 24.58
C TYR A 379 -10.18 6.74 24.80
N PRO A 380 -10.24 8.03 24.36
CA PRO A 380 -9.10 8.94 24.39
C PRO A 380 -8.51 9.23 25.78
N LYS A 381 -9.27 8.94 26.85
CA LYS A 381 -8.80 9.02 28.25
C LYS A 381 -7.73 7.97 28.59
N LEU A 382 -7.65 6.87 27.83
CA LEU A 382 -6.69 5.79 28.07
C LEU A 382 -5.33 6.04 27.41
N LEU A 383 -5.27 6.91 26.40
CA LEU A 383 -4.06 7.19 25.60
C LEU A 383 -2.86 7.58 26.48
N ALA A 384 -3.07 8.35 27.55
CA ALA A 384 -2.00 8.75 28.48
C ALA A 384 -1.42 7.60 29.33
N GLY A 385 -2.08 6.43 29.35
CA GLY A 385 -1.59 5.21 30.00
C GLY A 385 -0.95 4.21 29.03
N ILE A 386 -1.00 4.47 27.72
CA ILE A 386 -0.48 3.58 26.67
C ILE A 386 0.91 4.05 26.26
N LYS A 387 1.91 3.16 26.41
CA LYS A 387 3.31 3.46 26.07
C LYS A 387 3.59 3.43 24.57
N GLY A 388 2.78 2.75 23.76
CA GLY A 388 2.89 2.76 22.31
C GLY A 388 2.08 1.69 21.58
N VAL A 389 2.16 1.76 20.26
CA VAL A 389 1.58 0.85 19.26
C VAL A 389 2.72 0.17 18.49
N SER A 390 2.61 -1.12 18.18
CA SER A 390 3.37 -1.71 17.06
C SER A 390 2.42 -2.23 16.00
N GLU A 391 2.59 -1.74 14.76
CA GLU A 391 1.63 -1.90 13.66
C GLU A 391 2.24 -2.73 12.52
N GLU A 392 1.53 -3.79 12.15
CA GLU A 392 1.99 -4.87 11.28
C GLU A 392 1.95 -4.54 9.79
N THR A 393 0.97 -3.74 9.32
CA THR A 393 0.61 -3.73 7.89
C THR A 393 0.63 -2.36 7.24
N THR A 394 0.89 -2.34 5.92
CA THR A 394 1.05 -1.11 5.11
C THR A 394 -0.13 -0.14 5.29
N THR A 395 -1.35 -0.65 5.37
CA THR A 395 -2.58 0.15 5.52
C THR A 395 -2.67 0.82 6.90
N GLY A 396 -2.40 0.08 7.99
CA GLY A 396 -2.37 0.63 9.34
C GLY A 396 -1.21 1.61 9.54
N VAL A 397 -0.04 1.32 8.97
CA VAL A 397 1.11 2.23 8.92
C VAL A 397 0.77 3.54 8.19
N HIS A 398 0.10 3.46 7.04
CA HIS A 398 -0.38 4.66 6.33
C HIS A 398 -1.35 5.47 7.20
N ASN A 399 -2.27 4.81 7.93
CA ASN A 399 -3.14 5.47 8.88
C ASN A 399 -2.36 6.16 10.02
N LEU A 400 -1.35 5.52 10.60
CA LEU A 400 -0.48 6.13 11.62
C LEU A 400 0.22 7.40 11.11
N TYR A 401 0.77 7.39 9.89
CA TYR A 401 1.38 8.60 9.30
C TYR A 401 0.34 9.69 8.98
N LYS A 402 -0.87 9.32 8.54
CA LYS A 402 -2.00 10.24 8.31
C LYS A 402 -2.46 10.91 9.62
N MET A 403 -2.62 10.12 10.68
CA MET A 403 -2.90 10.61 12.04
C MET A 403 -1.77 11.49 12.57
N LEU A 404 -0.50 11.20 12.24
CA LEU A 404 0.63 12.05 12.64
C LEU A 404 0.66 13.39 11.87
N LYS A 405 0.47 13.41 10.54
CA LYS A 405 0.40 14.66 9.73
C LYS A 405 -0.72 15.58 10.23
N LYS A 406 -1.85 15.01 10.67
CA LYS A 406 -2.97 15.76 11.28
C LYS A 406 -2.81 16.10 12.76
N GLY A 407 -1.78 15.58 13.42
CA GLY A 407 -1.62 15.70 14.88
C GLY A 407 -2.68 14.97 15.70
N GLU A 408 -3.41 14.02 15.10
CA GLU A 408 -4.43 13.17 15.74
C GLU A 408 -3.80 12.04 16.58
N LEU A 409 -2.66 11.48 16.14
CA LEU A 409 -1.91 10.44 16.86
C LEU A 409 -1.44 10.97 18.23
N LYS A 410 -1.65 10.21 19.32
CA LYS A 410 -1.29 10.62 20.71
C LYS A 410 -0.32 9.67 21.43
N VAL A 411 0.04 8.55 20.82
CA VAL A 411 0.99 7.56 21.35
C VAL A 411 2.11 7.32 20.34
N PRO A 412 3.35 7.00 20.76
CA PRO A 412 4.40 6.65 19.82
C PRO A 412 4.09 5.30 19.17
N ALA A 413 4.48 5.13 17.91
CA ALA A 413 4.26 3.89 17.18
C ALA A 413 5.55 3.36 16.54
N ILE A 414 5.71 2.04 16.51
CA ILE A 414 6.70 1.38 15.65
C ILE A 414 5.97 0.79 14.44
N ASN A 415 6.40 1.25 13.27
CA ASN A 415 6.10 0.68 11.97
C ASN A 415 6.88 -0.64 11.86
N VAL A 416 6.19 -1.78 12.02
CA VAL A 416 6.77 -3.10 11.86
C VAL A 416 6.78 -3.50 10.39
N ASN A 417 5.77 -3.10 9.61
CA ASN A 417 5.61 -3.44 8.20
C ASN A 417 6.88 -3.19 7.36
N ASP A 418 7.49 -2.02 7.54
CA ASP A 418 8.60 -1.55 6.71
C ASP A 418 9.97 -2.00 7.23
N SER A 419 10.00 -2.89 8.24
CA SER A 419 11.20 -3.68 8.56
C SER A 419 11.57 -4.49 7.31
N VAL A 420 12.86 -4.55 6.98
CA VAL A 420 13.42 -5.23 5.80
C VAL A 420 13.04 -6.71 5.80
N THR A 421 13.07 -7.34 6.98
CA THR A 421 12.66 -8.74 7.18
C THR A 421 11.15 -8.97 7.20
N LYS A 422 10.32 -7.92 7.29
CA LYS A 422 8.86 -8.00 7.16
C LYS A 422 8.45 -7.77 5.71
N SER A 423 8.46 -6.51 5.25
CA SER A 423 8.03 -6.05 3.91
C SER A 423 8.36 -7.01 2.76
N LYS A 424 9.63 -7.41 2.57
CA LYS A 424 10.05 -8.29 1.45
C LYS A 424 10.30 -9.75 1.81
N PHE A 425 9.73 -10.22 2.91
CA PHE A 425 9.56 -11.65 3.15
C PHE A 425 8.09 -11.99 3.31
N ASP A 426 7.39 -11.32 4.21
CA ASP A 426 5.96 -11.51 4.49
C ASP A 426 5.10 -11.11 3.28
N ASN A 427 5.02 -9.80 2.98
CA ASN A 427 4.16 -9.27 1.93
C ASN A 427 4.54 -9.84 0.55
N LEU A 428 5.82 -10.20 0.35
CA LEU A 428 6.32 -10.77 -0.91
C LEU A 428 6.17 -12.30 -1.01
N TYR A 429 6.80 -13.07 -0.12
CA TYR A 429 6.85 -14.53 -0.22
C TYR A 429 5.65 -15.21 0.47
N GLY A 430 5.08 -14.61 1.52
CA GLY A 430 3.86 -15.07 2.15
C GLY A 430 2.65 -14.97 1.20
N CYS A 431 2.48 -13.84 0.51
CA CYS A 431 1.42 -13.69 -0.48
C CYS A 431 1.64 -14.60 -1.70
N ARG A 432 2.90 -14.84 -2.10
CA ARG A 432 3.25 -15.76 -3.20
C ARG A 432 2.82 -17.21 -2.97
N GLU A 433 2.77 -17.67 -1.72
CA GLU A 433 2.27 -19.02 -1.40
C GLU A 433 0.76 -19.00 -1.10
N SER A 434 0.33 -18.05 -0.26
CA SER A 434 -1.01 -18.06 0.34
C SER A 434 -2.14 -17.58 -0.58
N LEU A 435 -1.88 -16.71 -1.57
CA LEU A 435 -2.88 -16.32 -2.57
C LEU A 435 -3.43 -17.56 -3.29
N ILE A 436 -2.52 -18.40 -3.78
CA ILE A 436 -2.86 -19.59 -4.57
C ILE A 436 -3.56 -20.62 -3.68
N ASP A 437 -3.16 -20.78 -2.42
CA ASP A 437 -3.87 -21.63 -1.47
C ASP A 437 -5.31 -21.15 -1.22
N GLY A 438 -5.52 -19.84 -1.02
CA GLY A 438 -6.84 -19.22 -0.90
C GLY A 438 -7.74 -19.48 -2.11
N ILE A 439 -7.26 -19.15 -3.32
CA ILE A 439 -7.98 -19.39 -4.58
C ILE A 439 -8.26 -20.89 -4.77
N LYS A 440 -7.30 -21.77 -4.44
CA LYS A 440 -7.45 -23.22 -4.59
C LYS A 440 -8.48 -23.81 -3.64
N ARG A 441 -8.39 -23.56 -2.33
CA ARG A 441 -9.38 -24.08 -1.36
C ARG A 441 -10.77 -23.55 -1.62
N ALA A 442 -10.90 -22.35 -2.17
CA ALA A 442 -12.16 -21.78 -2.61
C ALA A 442 -12.74 -22.49 -3.86
N THR A 443 -11.97 -22.61 -4.94
CA THR A 443 -12.52 -22.86 -6.30
C THR A 443 -11.97 -24.10 -7.01
N ASP A 444 -10.89 -24.70 -6.50
CA ASP A 444 -10.07 -25.75 -7.13
C ASP A 444 -9.52 -25.41 -8.53
N VAL A 445 -9.75 -24.19 -9.04
CA VAL A 445 -9.59 -23.80 -10.45
C VAL A 445 -8.19 -24.08 -11.01
N MET A 446 -8.13 -24.52 -12.27
CA MET A 446 -6.86 -24.65 -12.99
C MET A 446 -6.33 -23.27 -13.37
N ILE A 447 -5.33 -22.76 -12.63
CA ILE A 447 -4.63 -21.49 -12.88
C ILE A 447 -3.93 -21.49 -14.25
N ALA A 448 -3.34 -22.62 -14.65
CA ALA A 448 -2.64 -22.77 -15.92
C ALA A 448 -3.55 -22.44 -17.12
N GLY A 449 -3.02 -21.66 -18.06
CA GLY A 449 -3.72 -21.21 -19.26
C GLY A 449 -4.83 -20.17 -19.04
N LYS A 450 -4.99 -19.63 -17.82
CA LYS A 450 -5.88 -18.50 -17.54
C LYS A 450 -5.17 -17.17 -17.81
N VAL A 451 -5.97 -16.13 -18.03
CA VAL A 451 -5.53 -14.75 -17.82
C VAL A 451 -5.82 -14.39 -16.37
N ALA A 452 -4.81 -13.91 -15.65
CA ALA A 452 -4.96 -13.37 -14.30
C ALA A 452 -4.58 -11.89 -14.30
N VAL A 453 -5.41 -11.05 -13.70
CA VAL A 453 -5.20 -9.61 -13.56
C VAL A 453 -4.86 -9.33 -12.11
N VAL A 454 -3.72 -8.68 -11.86
CA VAL A 454 -3.29 -8.26 -10.53
C VAL A 454 -3.27 -6.73 -10.50
N ALA A 455 -4.11 -6.13 -9.67
CA ALA A 455 -4.14 -4.69 -9.49
C ALA A 455 -3.20 -4.30 -8.34
N GLY A 456 -2.25 -3.41 -8.62
CA GLY A 456 -1.11 -3.11 -7.77
C GLY A 456 0.09 -4.01 -8.04
N TYR A 457 1.29 -3.44 -7.96
CA TYR A 457 2.56 -4.11 -8.11
C TYR A 457 3.52 -3.74 -6.96
N GLY A 458 2.99 -3.41 -5.78
CA GLY A 458 3.74 -3.39 -4.52
C GLY A 458 4.27 -4.78 -4.13
N ASP A 459 4.73 -4.96 -2.90
CA ASP A 459 5.31 -6.25 -2.49
C ASP A 459 4.30 -7.41 -2.54
N VAL A 460 3.05 -7.15 -2.14
CA VAL A 460 1.91 -8.08 -2.30
C VAL A 460 1.71 -8.44 -3.78
N GLY A 461 1.53 -7.43 -4.64
CA GLY A 461 1.37 -7.62 -6.09
C GLY A 461 2.51 -8.43 -6.71
N LYS A 462 3.77 -8.11 -6.40
CA LYS A 462 4.97 -8.86 -6.82
C LYS A 462 4.93 -10.33 -6.39
N GLY A 463 4.46 -10.61 -5.17
CA GLY A 463 4.23 -11.98 -4.69
C GLY A 463 3.15 -12.70 -5.52
N CYS A 464 2.01 -12.04 -5.70
CA CYS A 464 0.85 -12.54 -6.42
C CYS A 464 1.17 -12.88 -7.89
N VAL A 465 1.81 -11.97 -8.64
CA VAL A 465 2.16 -12.22 -10.05
C VAL A 465 3.12 -13.40 -10.20
N GLN A 466 4.10 -13.54 -9.30
CA GLN A 466 5.09 -14.61 -9.36
C GLN A 466 4.45 -15.98 -9.11
N ALA A 467 3.46 -16.03 -8.22
CA ALA A 467 2.67 -17.23 -7.95
C ALA A 467 1.81 -17.65 -9.15
N LEU A 468 1.03 -16.71 -9.69
CA LEU A 468 0.13 -16.94 -10.82
C LEU A 468 0.90 -17.35 -12.08
N ARG A 469 2.02 -16.68 -12.39
CA ARG A 469 2.95 -17.03 -13.47
C ARG A 469 3.62 -18.37 -13.23
N GLY A 470 4.02 -18.67 -11.99
CA GLY A 470 4.62 -19.96 -11.60
C GLY A 470 3.67 -21.14 -11.82
N PHE A 471 2.36 -20.92 -11.70
CA PHE A 471 1.32 -21.89 -12.04
C PHE A 471 0.80 -21.79 -13.49
N GLY A 472 1.45 -21.00 -14.35
CA GLY A 472 1.22 -20.98 -15.80
C GLY A 472 0.05 -20.12 -16.29
N ALA A 473 -0.38 -19.10 -15.53
CA ALA A 473 -1.26 -18.05 -16.06
C ALA A 473 -0.48 -17.06 -16.93
N ARG A 474 -1.14 -16.43 -17.92
CA ARG A 474 -0.70 -15.11 -18.42
C ARG A 474 -1.14 -14.10 -17.38
N VAL A 475 -0.22 -13.27 -16.90
CA VAL A 475 -0.50 -12.28 -15.88
C VAL A 475 -0.43 -10.87 -16.47
N ILE A 476 -1.49 -10.10 -16.25
CA ILE A 476 -1.64 -8.68 -16.56
C ILE A 476 -1.58 -7.91 -15.23
N VAL A 477 -0.97 -6.74 -15.25
CA VAL A 477 -0.81 -5.84 -14.09
C VAL A 477 -1.51 -4.51 -14.36
N THR A 478 -2.13 -3.92 -13.34
CA THR A 478 -2.54 -2.51 -13.36
C THR A 478 -1.79 -1.74 -12.28
N GLU A 479 -1.23 -0.58 -12.60
CA GLU A 479 -0.44 0.24 -11.67
C GLU A 479 -0.69 1.74 -11.88
N ILE A 480 -0.48 2.51 -10.81
CA ILE A 480 -0.45 3.98 -10.81
C ILE A 480 0.96 4.53 -10.64
N ASP A 481 1.88 3.79 -10.02
CA ASP A 481 3.27 4.20 -9.83
C ASP A 481 4.12 3.78 -11.05
N PRO A 482 4.73 4.74 -11.79
CA PRO A 482 5.54 4.43 -12.96
C PRO A 482 6.79 3.60 -12.66
N ILE A 483 7.32 3.62 -11.43
CA ILE A 483 8.46 2.79 -11.01
C ILE A 483 8.01 1.33 -10.87
N ASN A 484 6.88 1.10 -10.22
CA ASN A 484 6.32 -0.25 -10.05
C ASN A 484 5.77 -0.82 -11.37
N ALA A 485 5.13 0.02 -12.21
CA ALA A 485 4.75 -0.32 -13.58
C ALA A 485 5.96 -0.70 -14.45
N LEU A 486 7.05 0.06 -14.39
CA LEU A 486 8.27 -0.25 -15.14
C LEU A 486 8.92 -1.56 -14.65
N GLN A 487 8.89 -1.86 -13.34
CA GLN A 487 9.34 -3.15 -12.81
C GLN A 487 8.50 -4.31 -13.38
N ALA A 488 7.17 -4.19 -13.40
CA ALA A 488 6.28 -5.19 -13.98
C ALA A 488 6.59 -5.44 -15.48
N ALA A 489 6.71 -4.36 -16.27
CA ALA A 489 7.06 -4.45 -17.68
C ALA A 489 8.44 -5.10 -17.90
N MET A 490 9.44 -4.76 -17.09
CA MET A 490 10.81 -5.31 -17.17
C MET A 490 10.90 -6.79 -16.73
N GLU A 491 9.99 -7.26 -15.86
CA GLU A 491 9.84 -8.69 -15.56
C GLU A 491 9.06 -9.47 -16.64
N GLY A 492 8.51 -8.77 -17.65
CA GLY A 492 7.78 -9.34 -18.78
C GLY A 492 6.28 -9.53 -18.53
N TYR A 493 5.68 -8.70 -17.67
CA TYR A 493 4.23 -8.61 -17.52
C TYR A 493 3.64 -7.54 -18.44
N GLU A 494 2.41 -7.77 -18.88
CA GLU A 494 1.59 -6.77 -19.58
C GLU A 494 1.06 -5.76 -18.55
N VAL A 495 1.23 -4.45 -18.80
CA VAL A 495 0.76 -3.38 -17.90
C VAL A 495 -0.26 -2.52 -18.63
N THR A 496 -1.47 -2.41 -18.08
CA THR A 496 -2.61 -1.69 -18.70
C THR A 496 -3.62 -1.24 -17.63
N THR A 497 -4.75 -0.65 -18.03
CA THR A 497 -5.83 -0.21 -17.12
C THR A 497 -6.80 -1.35 -16.80
N MET A 498 -7.58 -1.20 -15.72
CA MET A 498 -8.64 -2.17 -15.38
C MET A 498 -9.76 -2.16 -16.44
N GLU A 499 -10.03 -1.02 -17.07
CA GLU A 499 -10.98 -0.85 -18.16
C GLU A 499 -10.67 -1.72 -19.39
N GLU A 500 -9.40 -2.04 -19.65
CA GLU A 500 -9.01 -3.02 -20.66
C GLU A 500 -8.89 -4.44 -20.06
N ALA A 501 -8.20 -4.59 -18.92
CA ALA A 501 -7.94 -5.89 -18.33
C ALA A 501 -9.21 -6.66 -17.89
N CYS A 502 -10.30 -5.95 -17.53
CA CYS A 502 -11.59 -6.56 -17.16
C CYS A 502 -12.23 -7.37 -18.30
N LYS A 503 -11.96 -7.02 -19.56
CA LYS A 503 -12.42 -7.75 -20.76
C LYS A 503 -11.67 -9.08 -20.95
N GLU A 504 -10.48 -9.20 -20.34
CA GLU A 504 -9.54 -10.31 -20.58
C GLU A 504 -9.37 -11.28 -19.43
N GLY A 505 -9.45 -10.82 -18.18
CA GLY A 505 -9.22 -11.67 -17.00
C GLY A 505 -10.18 -12.85 -16.86
N ASN A 506 -9.67 -13.94 -16.28
CA ASN A 506 -10.44 -15.03 -15.69
C ASN A 506 -10.30 -15.08 -14.17
N ILE A 507 -9.25 -14.48 -13.63
CA ILE A 507 -8.95 -14.35 -12.21
C ILE A 507 -8.54 -12.89 -11.99
N PHE A 508 -9.11 -12.23 -10.99
CA PHE A 508 -8.82 -10.85 -10.62
C PHE A 508 -8.39 -10.80 -9.16
N VAL A 509 -7.25 -10.17 -8.90
CA VAL A 509 -6.64 -10.05 -7.56
C VAL A 509 -6.32 -8.59 -7.28
N THR A 510 -6.96 -7.99 -6.27
CA THR A 510 -6.69 -6.63 -5.82
C THR A 510 -5.63 -6.65 -4.70
N THR A 511 -4.61 -5.78 -4.79
CA THR A 511 -3.41 -5.78 -3.93
C THR A 511 -2.94 -4.37 -3.54
N THR A 512 -3.78 -3.36 -3.74
CA THR A 512 -3.38 -1.95 -3.80
C THR A 512 -3.36 -1.24 -2.44
N GLY A 513 -4.17 -1.69 -1.49
CA GLY A 513 -4.48 -0.94 -0.27
C GLY A 513 -5.33 0.31 -0.50
N CYS A 514 -5.99 0.42 -1.66
CA CYS A 514 -6.77 1.58 -2.11
C CYS A 514 -8.20 1.16 -2.52
N GLU A 515 -9.17 2.06 -2.40
CA GLU A 515 -10.58 1.82 -2.72
C GLU A 515 -10.88 1.87 -4.23
N ASP A 516 -12.08 1.42 -4.62
CA ASP A 516 -12.67 1.59 -5.97
C ASP A 516 -11.90 0.94 -7.15
N ILE A 517 -11.15 -0.14 -6.91
CA ILE A 517 -10.35 -0.82 -7.95
C ILE A 517 -11.19 -1.68 -8.90
N ILE A 518 -12.14 -2.47 -8.37
CA ILE A 518 -13.07 -3.29 -9.17
C ILE A 518 -14.51 -2.82 -8.93
N LEU A 519 -15.08 -2.19 -9.95
CA LEU A 519 -16.36 -1.49 -9.93
C LEU A 519 -17.38 -2.13 -10.87
N GLY A 520 -18.64 -1.72 -10.80
CA GLY A 520 -19.72 -2.21 -11.68
C GLY A 520 -19.38 -2.28 -13.17
N ARG A 521 -18.79 -1.20 -13.71
CA ARG A 521 -18.34 -1.12 -15.12
C ARG A 521 -17.29 -2.18 -15.52
N HIS A 522 -16.58 -2.76 -14.54
CA HIS A 522 -15.62 -3.85 -14.74
C HIS A 522 -16.34 -5.20 -14.70
N PHE A 523 -17.17 -5.44 -13.66
CA PHE A 523 -17.97 -6.67 -13.53
C PHE A 523 -18.87 -6.94 -14.74
N GLU A 524 -19.46 -5.90 -15.34
CA GLU A 524 -20.29 -6.04 -16.54
C GLU A 524 -19.50 -6.51 -17.78
N GLN A 525 -18.20 -6.28 -17.83
CA GLN A 525 -17.33 -6.67 -18.96
C GLN A 525 -16.59 -8.00 -18.73
N MET A 526 -16.55 -8.51 -17.48
CA MET A 526 -15.90 -9.77 -17.13
C MET A 526 -16.48 -10.99 -17.87
N LYS A 527 -15.63 -12.00 -18.04
CA LYS A 527 -15.96 -13.30 -18.63
C LYS A 527 -16.84 -14.12 -17.69
N ASP A 528 -17.60 -15.07 -18.24
CA ASP A 528 -18.41 -16.00 -17.45
C ASP A 528 -17.52 -16.87 -16.53
N ASP A 529 -17.94 -17.03 -15.27
CA ASP A 529 -17.18 -17.61 -14.17
C ASP A 529 -15.78 -16.99 -13.95
N SER A 530 -15.67 -15.66 -14.12
CA SER A 530 -14.49 -14.92 -13.64
C SER A 530 -14.42 -14.96 -12.11
N ILE A 531 -13.27 -15.33 -11.57
CA ILE A 531 -13.00 -15.34 -10.13
C ILE A 531 -12.45 -13.96 -9.73
N VAL A 532 -13.01 -13.36 -8.68
CA VAL A 532 -12.61 -12.05 -8.16
C VAL A 532 -12.33 -12.18 -6.66
N CYS A 533 -11.15 -11.71 -6.24
CA CYS A 533 -10.74 -11.76 -4.84
C CYS A 533 -9.78 -10.62 -4.49
N ASN A 534 -9.68 -10.34 -3.19
CA ASN A 534 -8.82 -9.31 -2.62
C ASN A 534 -7.74 -9.93 -1.73
N ILE A 535 -6.55 -9.34 -1.70
CA ILE A 535 -5.48 -9.65 -0.75
C ILE A 535 -4.80 -8.39 -0.19
N GLY A 536 -5.36 -7.21 -0.43
CA GLY A 536 -5.19 -6.04 0.43
C GLY A 536 -6.04 -6.14 1.70
N HIS A 537 -5.73 -5.32 2.70
CA HIS A 537 -6.20 -5.52 4.08
C HIS A 537 -7.73 -5.32 4.26
N PHE A 538 -8.29 -4.22 3.74
CA PHE A 538 -9.73 -3.92 3.79
C PHE A 538 -10.45 -4.32 2.49
N ASP A 539 -11.76 -4.57 2.57
CA ASP A 539 -12.63 -4.99 1.48
C ASP A 539 -13.17 -3.84 0.59
N CYS A 540 -12.59 -2.65 0.68
CA CYS A 540 -12.92 -1.50 -0.16
C CYS A 540 -12.31 -1.54 -1.58
N GLU A 541 -11.35 -2.44 -1.87
CA GLU A 541 -10.78 -2.55 -3.23
C GLU A 541 -11.81 -3.07 -4.27
N ILE A 542 -12.91 -3.68 -3.82
CA ILE A 542 -13.94 -4.29 -4.66
C ILE A 542 -15.30 -3.73 -4.26
N ASP A 543 -16.09 -3.24 -5.22
CA ASP A 543 -17.46 -2.75 -5.00
C ASP A 543 -18.45 -3.90 -4.80
N MET A 544 -18.31 -4.54 -3.64
CA MET A 544 -19.19 -5.60 -3.15
C MET A 544 -20.63 -5.12 -2.96
N LYS A 545 -20.80 -3.82 -2.67
CA LYS A 545 -22.12 -3.20 -2.52
C LYS A 545 -22.86 -3.23 -3.86
N TRP A 546 -22.27 -2.67 -4.91
CA TRP A 546 -22.87 -2.68 -6.26
C TRP A 546 -23.17 -4.10 -6.71
N LEU A 547 -22.26 -5.05 -6.48
CA LEU A 547 -22.47 -6.45 -6.89
C LEU A 547 -23.66 -7.10 -6.16
N ASN A 548 -23.81 -6.85 -4.86
CA ASN A 548 -24.98 -7.30 -4.08
C ASN A 548 -26.29 -6.62 -4.52
N GLU A 549 -26.25 -5.36 -4.96
CA GLU A 549 -27.42 -4.60 -5.42
C GLU A 549 -27.81 -4.86 -6.90
N HIS A 550 -26.85 -5.24 -7.76
CA HIS A 550 -27.02 -5.28 -9.22
C HIS A 550 -27.01 -6.68 -9.84
N ALA A 551 -26.52 -7.70 -9.13
CA ALA A 551 -26.69 -9.08 -9.57
C ALA A 551 -28.18 -9.49 -9.62
N ALA A 552 -28.52 -10.38 -10.53
CA ALA A 552 -29.87 -10.97 -10.61
C ALA A 552 -30.08 -12.08 -9.56
N GLU A 553 -29.00 -12.65 -9.01
CA GLU A 553 -29.02 -13.73 -8.02
C GLU A 553 -27.64 -13.83 -7.32
N LYS A 554 -27.61 -14.03 -6.00
CA LYS A 554 -26.41 -14.44 -5.24
C LYS A 554 -26.61 -15.90 -4.79
N ILE A 555 -25.74 -16.80 -5.24
CA ILE A 555 -25.77 -18.23 -4.85
C ILE A 555 -24.54 -18.51 -3.98
N ASN A 556 -24.73 -18.77 -2.69
CA ASN A 556 -23.64 -19.27 -1.85
C ASN A 556 -23.32 -20.71 -2.25
N ILE A 557 -22.04 -20.98 -2.51
CA ILE A 557 -21.54 -22.31 -2.90
C ILE A 557 -21.06 -23.08 -1.67
N LYS A 558 -20.34 -22.39 -0.78
CA LYS A 558 -19.84 -22.83 0.52
C LYS A 558 -19.38 -21.59 1.32
N PRO A 559 -18.97 -21.70 2.60
CA PRO A 559 -18.43 -20.55 3.34
C PRO A 559 -17.33 -19.82 2.56
N GLN A 560 -17.42 -18.48 2.53
CA GLN A 560 -16.51 -17.58 1.83
C GLN A 560 -16.38 -17.80 0.30
N VAL A 561 -17.34 -18.48 -0.35
CA VAL A 561 -17.40 -18.61 -1.82
C VAL A 561 -18.82 -18.41 -2.34
N ASP A 562 -19.03 -17.31 -3.06
CA ASP A 562 -20.31 -16.93 -3.64
C ASP A 562 -20.23 -16.84 -5.18
N ARG A 563 -21.29 -17.28 -5.86
CA ARG A 563 -21.45 -17.20 -7.30
C ARG A 563 -22.63 -16.28 -7.62
N TYR A 564 -22.32 -15.10 -8.13
CA TYR A 564 -23.29 -14.08 -8.53
C TYR A 564 -23.67 -14.28 -9.99
N ARG A 565 -24.97 -14.27 -10.32
CA ARG A 565 -25.48 -14.28 -11.69
C ARG A 565 -25.85 -12.86 -12.09
N MET A 566 -25.18 -12.30 -13.09
CA MET A 566 -25.41 -10.95 -13.59
C MET A 566 -26.68 -10.86 -14.44
N LYS A 567 -27.22 -9.64 -14.60
CA LYS A 567 -28.36 -9.36 -15.50
C LYS A 567 -28.11 -9.77 -16.96
N SER A 568 -26.84 -9.86 -17.38
CA SER A 568 -26.38 -10.34 -18.69
C SER A 568 -26.37 -11.88 -18.84
N GLY A 569 -26.66 -12.63 -17.78
CA GLY A 569 -26.59 -14.10 -17.75
C GLY A 569 -25.20 -14.68 -17.49
N ARG A 570 -24.14 -13.85 -17.49
CA ARG A 570 -22.79 -14.25 -17.04
C ARG A 570 -22.72 -14.34 -15.52
N HIS A 571 -21.73 -15.07 -15.02
CA HIS A 571 -21.49 -15.29 -13.60
C HIS A 571 -20.13 -14.73 -13.16
N ILE A 572 -20.09 -14.25 -11.91
CA ILE A 572 -18.87 -13.84 -11.20
C ILE A 572 -18.75 -14.70 -9.94
N ILE A 573 -17.57 -15.25 -9.67
CA ILE A 573 -17.27 -15.99 -8.44
C ILE A 573 -16.47 -15.06 -7.53
N VAL A 574 -17.02 -14.71 -6.37
CA VAL A 574 -16.36 -13.85 -5.38
C VAL A 574 -15.89 -14.67 -4.19
N LEU A 575 -14.67 -14.39 -3.73
CA LEU A 575 -14.03 -15.05 -2.61
C LEU A 575 -14.00 -14.14 -1.38
N ALA A 576 -14.27 -14.72 -0.21
CA ALA A 576 -14.25 -14.06 1.11
C ALA A 576 -15.05 -12.74 1.20
N GLU A 577 -16.08 -12.58 0.37
CA GLU A 577 -16.93 -11.38 0.29
C GLU A 577 -16.14 -10.07 0.15
N GLY A 578 -15.01 -10.11 -0.59
CA GLY A 578 -14.13 -8.96 -0.82
C GLY A 578 -13.05 -8.76 0.25
N ARG A 579 -13.06 -9.50 1.36
CA ARG A 579 -12.01 -9.48 2.39
C ARG A 579 -10.80 -10.37 2.00
N LEU A 580 -9.69 -10.25 2.73
CA LEU A 580 -8.42 -10.98 2.55
C LEU A 580 -8.59 -12.48 2.21
N VAL A 581 -8.38 -12.86 0.94
CA VAL A 581 -8.66 -14.22 0.41
C VAL A 581 -7.75 -15.30 0.98
N ASN A 582 -6.49 -14.99 1.27
CA ASN A 582 -5.51 -15.94 1.79
C ASN A 582 -5.87 -16.42 3.21
N LEU A 583 -6.45 -15.55 4.03
CA LEU A 583 -6.92 -15.83 5.38
C LEU A 583 -8.39 -16.26 5.41
N GLY A 584 -9.24 -15.61 4.59
CA GLY A 584 -10.65 -15.92 4.48
C GLY A 584 -10.93 -17.31 3.91
N CYS A 585 -10.25 -17.68 2.81
CA CYS A 585 -10.46 -18.97 2.13
C CYS A 585 -9.40 -20.04 2.47
N ALA A 586 -8.29 -19.68 3.12
CA ALA A 586 -7.24 -20.63 3.52
C ALA A 586 -6.70 -20.37 4.94
N MET A 587 -5.38 -20.28 5.11
CA MET A 587 -4.69 -20.25 6.42
C MET A 587 -3.79 -19.01 6.59
N GLY A 588 -3.81 -18.07 5.66
CA GLY A 588 -2.85 -16.97 5.60
C GLY A 588 -1.44 -17.45 5.25
N HIS A 589 -0.44 -16.75 5.77
CA HIS A 589 0.97 -16.95 5.46
C HIS A 589 1.57 -18.15 6.24
N PRO A 590 2.52 -18.90 5.65
CA PRO A 590 3.14 -20.04 6.30
C PRO A 590 3.97 -19.61 7.53
N SER A 591 4.04 -20.46 8.55
CA SER A 591 4.62 -20.10 9.85
C SER A 591 6.06 -19.59 9.77
N PHE A 592 6.87 -20.13 8.87
CA PHE A 592 8.26 -19.69 8.70
C PHE A 592 8.39 -18.22 8.26
N VAL A 593 7.48 -17.70 7.43
CA VAL A 593 7.56 -16.29 7.01
C VAL A 593 7.01 -15.35 8.08
N MET A 594 5.90 -15.73 8.73
CA MET A 594 5.36 -14.98 9.89
C MET A 594 6.32 -14.96 11.08
N SER A 595 7.26 -15.90 11.15
CA SER A 595 8.34 -15.89 12.14
C SER A 595 9.22 -14.64 12.02
N ASN A 596 9.49 -14.12 10.82
CA ASN A 596 10.20 -12.85 10.67
C ASN A 596 9.37 -11.71 11.27
N SER A 597 8.15 -11.56 10.78
CA SER A 597 7.22 -10.46 11.08
C SER A 597 6.93 -10.38 12.58
N PHE A 598 6.58 -11.51 13.18
CA PHE A 598 6.25 -11.58 14.59
C PHE A 598 7.50 -11.50 15.50
N THR A 599 8.70 -11.80 15.00
CA THR A 599 9.94 -11.46 15.74
C THR A 599 10.14 -9.95 15.78
N ASN A 600 9.87 -9.23 14.67
CA ASN A 600 9.88 -7.76 14.68
C ASN A 600 8.79 -7.19 15.61
N GLN A 601 7.57 -7.74 15.64
CA GLN A 601 6.55 -7.36 16.64
C GLN A 601 7.04 -7.51 18.08
N VAL A 602 7.63 -8.66 18.44
CA VAL A 602 8.17 -8.89 19.79
C VAL A 602 9.28 -7.87 20.12
N LEU A 603 10.17 -7.57 19.18
CA LEU A 603 11.24 -6.58 19.35
C LEU A 603 10.68 -5.15 19.49
N ALA A 604 9.64 -4.80 18.72
CA ALA A 604 8.95 -3.52 18.81
C ALA A 604 8.23 -3.33 20.16
N GLN A 605 7.53 -4.36 20.63
CA GLN A 605 6.92 -4.38 21.96
C GLN A 605 7.97 -4.25 23.08
N ILE A 606 9.13 -4.92 22.95
CA ILE A 606 10.25 -4.79 23.90
C ILE A 606 10.79 -3.35 23.91
N GLU A 607 11.07 -2.75 22.75
CA GLU A 607 11.62 -1.39 22.67
C GLU A 607 10.64 -0.34 23.21
N LEU A 608 9.36 -0.38 22.80
CA LEU A 608 8.34 0.55 23.32
C LEU A 608 8.11 0.37 24.83
N TRP A 609 8.07 -0.87 25.33
CA TRP A 609 7.82 -1.12 26.75
C TRP A 609 9.01 -0.78 27.66
N THR A 610 10.23 -1.13 27.25
CA THR A 610 11.44 -1.01 28.10
C THR A 610 12.25 0.26 27.84
N ASN A 611 12.22 0.76 26.61
CA ASN A 611 13.02 1.89 26.13
C ASN A 611 12.15 3.11 25.73
N THR A 612 10.91 3.19 26.23
CA THR A 612 9.91 4.27 26.01
C THR A 612 10.49 5.69 25.85
N SER A 613 11.50 6.08 26.63
CA SER A 613 12.10 7.43 26.57
C SER A 613 12.89 7.73 25.28
N LYS A 614 13.24 6.71 24.47
CA LYS A 614 13.77 6.87 23.11
C LYS A 614 12.67 7.24 22.09
N TYR A 615 11.41 7.01 22.43
CA TYR A 615 10.26 7.06 21.52
C TYR A 615 9.26 8.15 21.97
N PRO A 616 9.57 9.45 21.76
CA PRO A 616 8.57 10.51 21.88
C PRO A 616 7.48 10.34 20.81
N LEU A 617 6.45 11.18 20.80
CA LEU A 617 5.35 11.07 19.84
C LEU A 617 5.85 11.11 18.38
N GLY A 618 5.58 10.05 17.63
CA GLY A 618 6.01 9.86 16.24
C GLY A 618 5.82 8.41 15.79
N VAL A 619 6.18 8.13 14.53
CA VAL A 619 6.20 6.78 13.94
C VAL A 619 7.66 6.42 13.59
N TYR A 620 8.13 5.28 14.08
CA TYR A 620 9.53 4.86 14.04
C TYR A 620 9.72 3.50 13.37
N PHE A 621 10.90 3.27 12.80
CA PHE A 621 11.34 1.94 12.36
C PHE A 621 12.15 1.25 13.46
N LEU A 622 12.25 -0.08 13.42
CA LEU A 622 13.25 -0.80 14.21
C LEU A 622 14.67 -0.46 13.71
N PRO A 623 15.67 -0.37 14.60
CA PRO A 623 17.07 -0.21 14.18
C PRO A 623 17.49 -1.36 13.25
N LYS A 624 18.12 -1.04 12.12
CA LYS A 624 18.57 -2.02 11.09
C LYS A 624 19.39 -3.19 11.65
N LYS A 625 20.08 -2.99 12.78
CA LYS A 625 20.81 -4.04 13.49
C LYS A 625 19.92 -5.16 14.06
N LEU A 626 18.73 -4.82 14.56
CA LEU A 626 17.72 -5.80 15.02
C LEU A 626 17.12 -6.54 13.83
N ASP A 627 16.85 -5.84 12.74
CA ASP A 627 16.34 -6.38 11.48
C ASP A 627 17.30 -7.44 10.87
N GLU A 628 18.61 -7.15 10.88
CA GLU A 628 19.65 -8.12 10.53
C GLU A 628 19.73 -9.31 11.50
N GLU A 629 19.39 -9.12 12.78
CA GLU A 629 19.35 -10.19 13.78
C GLU A 629 18.09 -11.06 13.64
N VAL A 630 16.95 -10.50 13.23
CA VAL A 630 15.80 -11.26 12.76
C VAL A 630 16.21 -12.13 11.57
N ALA A 631 16.82 -11.55 10.54
CA ALA A 631 17.28 -12.32 9.38
C ALA A 631 18.20 -13.48 9.79
N ALA A 632 19.21 -13.19 10.63
CA ALA A 632 20.18 -14.17 11.11
C ALA A 632 19.53 -15.33 11.88
N ALA A 633 18.51 -15.06 12.71
CA ALA A 633 17.81 -16.09 13.51
C ALA A 633 17.09 -17.15 12.65
N HIS A 634 16.82 -16.87 11.37
CA HIS A 634 16.13 -17.79 10.45
C HIS A 634 17.09 -18.58 9.53
N LEU A 635 18.36 -18.17 9.42
CA LEU A 635 19.32 -18.77 8.47
C LEU A 635 19.69 -20.21 8.79
N ASP A 636 19.94 -20.54 10.07
CA ASP A 636 20.39 -21.87 10.49
C ASP A 636 19.32 -22.95 10.25
N LYS A 637 18.03 -22.60 10.41
CA LYS A 637 16.88 -23.47 10.10
C LYS A 637 16.84 -23.86 8.62
N LEU A 638 17.32 -23.00 7.72
CA LEU A 638 17.47 -23.24 6.28
C LEU A 638 18.84 -23.83 5.89
N GLY A 639 19.74 -24.07 6.86
CA GLY A 639 21.11 -24.55 6.62
C GLY A 639 22.03 -23.53 5.93
N VAL A 640 21.67 -22.24 5.93
CA VAL A 640 22.41 -21.18 5.24
C VAL A 640 23.68 -20.81 6.00
N LYS A 641 24.83 -20.89 5.32
CA LYS A 641 26.15 -20.60 5.91
C LYS A 641 26.60 -19.19 5.57
N LEU A 642 26.27 -18.23 6.42
CA LEU A 642 26.59 -16.82 6.21
C LEU A 642 28.11 -16.57 6.20
N THR A 643 28.60 -15.90 5.15
CA THR A 643 30.01 -15.50 5.06
C THR A 643 30.32 -14.39 6.08
N LYS A 644 31.40 -14.55 6.86
CA LYS A 644 31.87 -13.53 7.80
C LYS A 644 33.03 -12.73 7.20
N LEU A 645 32.97 -11.40 7.35
CA LEU A 645 34.05 -10.51 6.91
C LEU A 645 35.34 -10.80 7.69
N THR A 646 36.48 -10.77 6.99
CA THR A 646 37.80 -10.58 7.62
C THR A 646 37.96 -9.12 8.04
N GLU A 647 38.83 -8.85 9.00
CA GLU A 647 39.16 -7.48 9.45
C GLU A 647 39.65 -6.59 8.30
N LYS A 648 40.39 -7.17 7.34
CA LYS A 648 40.83 -6.47 6.12
C LYS A 648 39.65 -6.04 5.25
N GLN A 649 38.62 -6.88 5.10
CA GLN A 649 37.42 -6.55 4.31
C GLN A 649 36.53 -5.53 5.05
N ALA A 650 36.33 -5.70 6.36
CA ALA A 650 35.58 -4.74 7.18
C ALA A 650 36.22 -3.34 7.10
N LYS A 651 37.55 -3.25 7.28
CA LYS A 651 38.30 -1.99 7.13
C LYS A 651 38.25 -1.42 5.71
N TYR A 652 38.29 -2.26 4.68
CA TYR A 652 38.19 -1.81 3.27
C TYR A 652 36.81 -1.22 2.94
N LEU A 653 35.74 -1.81 3.48
CA LEU A 653 34.36 -1.36 3.26
C LEU A 653 33.95 -0.19 4.19
N GLY A 654 34.74 0.10 5.23
CA GLY A 654 34.37 1.08 6.26
C GLY A 654 33.24 0.62 7.19
N LEU A 655 32.98 -0.69 7.26
CA LEU A 655 31.84 -1.28 7.99
C LEU A 655 32.28 -2.05 9.25
N PRO A 656 31.43 -2.13 10.28
CA PRO A 656 31.63 -3.08 11.39
C PRO A 656 31.62 -4.52 10.88
N ARG A 657 32.39 -5.41 11.53
CA ARG A 657 32.51 -6.82 11.14
C ARG A 657 31.20 -7.62 11.27
N ASP A 658 30.34 -7.22 12.20
CA ASP A 658 29.09 -7.89 12.57
C ASP A 658 27.84 -6.98 12.40
N GLY A 659 27.95 -6.00 11.50
CA GLY A 659 26.85 -5.15 11.04
C GLY A 659 26.64 -3.86 11.87
N PRO A 660 25.75 -2.95 11.42
CA PRO A 660 24.94 -3.06 10.21
C PRO A 660 25.76 -3.03 8.91
N PHE A 661 25.34 -3.83 7.93
CA PHE A 661 26.07 -4.11 6.69
C PHE A 661 25.62 -3.24 5.49
N LYS A 662 24.69 -2.30 5.70
CA LYS A 662 24.10 -1.41 4.69
C LYS A 662 23.76 -0.04 5.28
N ALA A 663 23.75 0.99 4.43
CA ALA A 663 23.25 2.32 4.78
C ALA A 663 21.73 2.32 4.99
N ASP A 664 21.20 3.34 5.69
CA ASP A 664 19.79 3.34 6.10
C ASP A 664 18.81 3.38 4.93
N HIS A 665 19.08 4.23 3.93
CA HIS A 665 18.31 4.37 2.68
C HIS A 665 18.40 3.17 1.71
N TYR A 666 19.18 2.14 2.04
CA TYR A 666 19.40 1.02 1.14
C TYR A 666 18.19 0.08 1.13
N ARG A 667 17.69 -0.18 -0.08
CA ARG A 667 16.53 -1.05 -0.33
C ARG A 667 16.99 -2.52 -0.38
N TYR A 668 16.97 -3.18 0.79
CA TYR A 668 17.17 -4.62 1.04
C TYR A 668 18.61 -5.15 1.02
#